data_AF-A0A3M7G0M6-F1
#
_entry.id   AF-A0A3M7G0M6-F1
#
_cell.length_a   1.000
_cell.length_b   1.000
_cell.length_c   1.000
_cell.angle_alpha   90.00
_cell.angle_beta   90.00
_cell.angle_gamma   90.00
#
_symmetry.space_group_name_H-M   'P 1'
#
loop_
_entity.id
_entity.type
_entity.pdbx_description
1 polymer ?
#
loop_
_entity_poly.entity_id
_entity_poly.type
_entity_poly.pdbx_seq_one_letter_code
_entity_poly.pdbx_strand_id
1 'polypeptide(L)'
;MADPLTVVDAVASVVQLIHFTTKVLTRLDEYRVKAGELPSAFAHIASQLPLLRQILEKTQEGIKLQIISQEDVEIIQPCLQGCQQQMQKLDTLWLTILPEAQERTVRRVAKGFRSLWKDSDVRKIDAEIGFFVARLNFYCSWSSSKLDPRNRDLLVTIQQRLAPPDPFTNLHKALKLRSANTGKWYLQGDQFEAYKAQTSYFGWLYGSAGSGKTILSASIVDSLQHFCSKDPARSLAFFFFDFNDVAKQDANNMVKSLLSQFLQECTRIPDSAQRLSTAASEQQLLHALRDVMETLPMPFVVLDALDECNDRDRLFEILEGVHSWGNKSLHMLVTSRKEVEIEDTLEDLVLSANRTCLESHLVDEDIRTYVHERLTEDKSFRRWQRDPEIQEEIEQTLGKQACGMFRWAACQLDTLAHCLTRGKVRRALQDLPKTLYDTYDRMILKIDESPNGEEALNILRFLTFAQRPLSAEELLEVTGIVLTDGDPIFDKDEVLQDLRDILRICLSLVSIIPAVQDREKSNTDTRVEPTGEYIRLAHFSVKEYLVSTRPCLEKFSLLEKDSHDILATSCLVYLHRFQGEEWKDCNSEAKFPLAGYAAVHWTHHARVSDFQSKRQRDLCMELLTERLPAYKSWHRFYDLYLNDGETDDISREITEFPSPLFAASGEGLVHVVYAILEDENANIDATWNGMGSALCQASKKGYRRIVELLLAKGANPNVQRDQYYHTLVEATRYGDKKIVEMLLDAGADVHAEEIPYGTAFDAASEIGDKELMEMLLAKDANLEARGECYGQALIQASITGREDLVEVLLANGADVKVRRPSALDASMLKLLLDCAESFLARGAVPNGSPDTFGTALAAASFVGLSERIVEMLLANGADVEARGVGSLTPLQLASYRGNTKIAQMLLAQGADVNAQPGCWYGSAMMAASIGGHQEIIQMLQAKGARLQKGEWEEVLQRRHDSDSLSETSIVAELC
;
A
#
# COMPACT_ATOMS: atom_id res chain seq x y z
N MET A 1 28.34 -0.59 28.12
CA MET A 1 28.20 -0.84 29.56
C MET A 1 27.99 0.51 30.22
N ALA A 2 26.74 0.83 30.55
CA ALA A 2 26.38 2.08 31.22
C ALA A 2 27.07 2.18 32.59
N ASP A 3 27.47 3.40 32.98
CA ASP A 3 28.07 3.66 34.30
C ASP A 3 27.01 3.40 35.39
N PRO A 4 27.27 2.58 36.42
CA PRO A 4 26.37 2.40 37.56
C PRO A 4 25.90 3.72 38.20
N LEU A 5 26.68 4.80 38.09
CA LEU A 5 26.29 6.15 38.51
C LEU A 5 25.07 6.69 37.73
N THR A 6 24.98 6.44 36.42
CA THR A 6 23.88 6.92 35.56
C THR A 6 22.52 6.35 35.97
N VAL A 7 22.48 5.07 36.37
CA VAL A 7 21.26 4.42 36.85
C VAL A 7 20.82 4.98 38.20
N VAL A 8 21.79 5.24 39.10
CA VAL A 8 21.52 5.87 40.40
C VAL A 8 20.97 7.29 40.23
N ASP A 9 21.56 8.07 39.32
CA ASP A 9 21.13 9.43 39.01
C ASP A 9 19.73 9.48 38.38
N ALA A 10 19.41 8.53 37.50
CA ALA A 10 18.07 8.41 36.92
C ALA A 10 17.02 8.06 37.98
N VAL A 11 17.31 7.09 38.86
CA VAL A 11 16.41 6.72 39.96
C VAL A 11 16.22 7.90 40.93
N ALA A 12 17.29 8.62 41.28
CA ALA A 12 17.21 9.82 42.10
C ALA A 12 16.35 10.89 41.42
N SER A 13 16.50 11.07 40.11
CA SER A 13 15.74 12.04 39.31
C SER A 13 14.25 11.73 39.28
N VAL A 14 13.90 10.45 39.08
CA VAL A 14 12.51 9.96 39.12
C VAL A 14 11.89 10.18 40.50
N VAL A 15 12.60 9.84 41.58
CA VAL A 15 12.11 10.05 42.96
C VAL A 15 11.86 11.53 43.25
N GLN A 16 12.78 12.41 42.83
CA GLN A 16 12.61 13.86 42.97
C GLN A 16 11.39 14.37 42.21
N LEU A 17 11.18 13.91 40.97
CA LEU A 17 10.02 14.28 40.16
C LEU A 17 8.70 13.78 40.77
N ILE A 18 8.65 12.55 41.31
CA ILE A 18 7.46 12.02 42.00
C ILE A 18 7.13 12.84 43.26
N HIS A 19 8.15 13.19 44.06
CA HIS A 19 7.95 14.02 45.23
C HIS A 19 7.44 15.41 44.85
N PHE A 20 8.02 15.99 43.80
CA PHE A 20 7.68 17.32 43.31
C PHE A 20 6.26 17.38 42.70
N THR A 21 5.89 16.45 41.81
CA THR A 21 4.53 16.33 41.25
C THR A 21 3.49 16.25 42.38
N THR A 22 3.77 15.46 43.41
CA THR A 22 2.90 15.34 44.60
C THR A 22 2.78 16.67 45.35
N LYS A 23 3.89 17.37 45.59
CA LYS A 23 3.91 18.69 46.24
C LYS A 23 3.08 19.72 45.47
N VAL A 24 3.19 19.76 44.14
CA VAL A 24 2.45 20.70 43.29
C VAL A 24 0.96 20.37 43.25
N LEU A 25 0.59 19.09 43.15
CA LEU A 25 -0.81 18.64 43.21
C LEU A 25 -1.47 19.05 44.53
N THR A 26 -0.82 18.83 45.68
CA THR A 26 -1.33 19.26 46.99
C THR A 26 -1.56 20.77 47.03
N ARG A 27 -0.63 21.57 46.49
CA ARG A 27 -0.77 23.04 46.44
C ARG A 27 -1.91 23.49 45.52
N LEU A 28 -2.08 22.83 44.37
CA LEU A 28 -3.18 23.06 43.43
C LEU A 28 -4.54 22.78 44.10
N ASP A 29 -4.65 21.67 44.81
CA ASP A 29 -5.86 21.30 45.55
C ASP A 29 -6.15 22.26 46.70
N GLU A 30 -5.14 22.64 47.48
CA GLU A 30 -5.30 23.67 48.52
C GLU A 30 -5.79 25.00 47.95
N TYR A 31 -5.24 25.43 46.81
CA TYR A 31 -5.67 26.64 46.13
C TYR A 31 -7.12 26.51 45.67
N ARG A 32 -7.49 25.39 45.05
CA ARG A 32 -8.85 25.09 44.61
C ARG A 32 -9.85 25.17 45.77
N VAL A 33 -9.51 24.56 46.91
CA VAL A 33 -10.35 24.59 48.12
C VAL A 33 -10.51 26.01 48.68
N LYS A 34 -9.44 26.82 48.64
CA LYS A 34 -9.45 28.19 49.21
C LYS A 34 -10.08 29.23 48.28
N ALA A 35 -9.89 29.10 46.96
CA ALA A 35 -10.29 30.08 45.93
C ALA A 35 -11.55 29.71 45.15
N GLY A 36 -12.05 28.47 45.26
CA GLY A 36 -13.26 27.99 44.61
C GLY A 36 -13.04 27.42 43.21
N GLU A 37 -12.20 28.07 42.39
CA GLU A 37 -11.88 27.62 41.02
C GLU A 37 -10.40 27.84 40.67
N LEU A 38 -9.89 26.94 39.82
CA LEU A 38 -8.51 26.93 39.34
C LEU A 38 -8.44 27.73 38.02
N PRO A 39 -7.43 28.62 37.82
CA PRO A 39 -7.33 29.36 36.57
C PRO A 39 -7.18 28.41 35.38
N SER A 40 -7.81 28.76 34.24
CA SER A 40 -7.85 27.90 33.04
C SER A 40 -6.45 27.47 32.54
N ALA A 41 -5.44 28.32 32.71
CA ALA A 41 -4.05 28.01 32.34
C ALA A 41 -3.43 26.87 33.16
N PHE A 42 -3.90 26.63 34.39
CA PHE A 42 -3.39 25.58 35.28
C PHE A 42 -4.30 24.34 35.34
N ALA A 43 -5.51 24.42 34.77
CA ALA A 43 -6.44 23.30 34.74
C ALA A 43 -5.89 22.11 33.94
N HIS A 44 -5.22 22.36 32.81
CA HIS A 44 -4.60 21.30 32.01
C HIS A 44 -3.37 20.69 32.71
N ILE A 45 -2.50 21.52 33.31
CA ILE A 45 -1.38 21.05 34.14
C ILE A 45 -1.88 20.14 35.29
N ALA A 46 -2.95 20.53 35.98
CA ALA A 46 -3.54 19.72 37.05
C ALA A 46 -4.06 18.35 36.56
N SER A 47 -4.41 18.23 35.28
CA SER A 47 -4.81 16.95 34.66
C SER A 47 -3.62 16.11 34.16
N GLN A 48 -2.51 16.75 33.77
CA GLN A 48 -1.30 16.10 33.25
C GLN A 48 -0.39 15.56 34.37
N LEU A 49 -0.27 16.27 35.49
CA LEU A 49 0.62 15.90 36.59
C LEU A 49 0.33 14.52 37.23
N PRO A 50 -0.93 14.09 37.41
CA PRO A 50 -1.23 12.73 37.88
C PRO A 50 -0.76 11.64 36.90
N LEU A 51 -0.94 11.88 35.59
CA LEU A 51 -0.47 10.97 34.55
C LEU A 51 1.07 10.88 34.54
N LEU A 52 1.76 12.03 34.60
CA LEU A 52 3.21 12.09 34.73
C LEU A 52 3.70 11.31 35.95
N ARG A 53 3.04 11.49 37.10
CA ARG A 53 3.38 10.75 38.33
C ARG A 53 3.23 9.25 38.14
N GLN A 54 2.12 8.79 37.55
CA GLN A 54 1.89 7.37 37.29
C GLN A 54 2.97 6.78 36.36
N ILE A 55 3.36 7.52 35.31
CA ILE A 55 4.42 7.10 34.39
C ILE A 55 5.75 7.02 35.13
N LEU A 56 6.11 8.02 35.93
CA LEU A 56 7.35 8.03 36.70
C LEU A 56 7.41 6.89 37.74
N GLU A 57 6.30 6.58 38.40
CA GLU A 57 6.19 5.42 39.30
C GLU A 57 6.43 4.11 38.55
N LYS A 58 5.82 3.94 37.36
CA LYS A 58 6.08 2.80 36.46
C LYS A 58 7.53 2.75 35.97
N THR A 59 8.13 3.88 35.60
CA THR A 59 9.55 3.95 35.21
C THR A 59 10.45 3.51 36.37
N GLN A 60 10.14 3.97 37.59
CA GLN A 60 10.89 3.57 38.79
C GLN A 60 10.82 2.06 39.04
N GLU A 61 9.63 1.48 38.90
CA GLU A 61 9.41 0.05 39.07
C GLU A 61 10.07 -0.76 37.94
N GLY A 62 9.97 -0.29 36.69
CA GLY A 62 10.61 -0.91 35.53
C GLY A 62 12.15 -0.94 35.62
N ILE A 63 12.77 0.11 36.16
CA ILE A 63 14.22 0.14 36.44
C ILE A 63 14.57 -0.86 37.56
N LYS A 64 13.76 -0.93 38.62
CA LYS A 64 13.97 -1.89 39.74
C LYS A 64 13.85 -3.35 39.29
N LEU A 65 12.88 -3.65 38.43
CA LEU A 65 12.60 -4.98 37.91
C LEU A 65 13.50 -5.37 36.72
N GLN A 66 14.43 -4.51 36.30
CA GLN A 66 15.30 -4.70 35.12
C GLN A 66 14.53 -4.88 33.80
N ILE A 67 13.26 -4.43 33.73
CA ILE A 67 12.47 -4.38 32.49
C ILE A 67 13.01 -3.26 31.59
N ILE A 68 13.44 -2.15 32.20
CA ILE A 68 14.22 -1.10 31.53
C ILE A 68 15.68 -1.44 31.75
N SER A 69 16.38 -1.80 30.66
CA SER A 69 17.79 -2.18 30.74
C SER A 69 18.67 -1.01 31.16
N GLN A 70 19.89 -1.28 31.62
CA GLN A 70 20.84 -0.21 31.98
C GLN A 70 21.16 0.71 30.79
N GLU A 71 21.16 0.18 29.56
CA GLU A 71 21.36 0.97 28.33
C GLU A 71 20.14 1.83 28.00
N ASP A 72 18.92 1.33 28.24
CA ASP A 72 17.69 2.11 28.04
C ASP A 72 17.57 3.28 29.05
N VAL A 73 18.19 3.19 30.23
CA VAL A 73 18.20 4.28 31.22
C VAL A 73 18.98 5.50 30.71
N GLU A 74 20.09 5.30 29.99
CA GLU A 74 20.86 6.40 29.39
C GLU A 74 20.03 7.18 28.36
N ILE A 75 19.16 6.49 27.63
CA ILE A 75 18.25 7.06 26.61
C ILE A 75 17.18 7.95 27.27
N ILE A 76 16.65 7.55 28.43
CA ILE A 76 15.55 8.25 29.12
C ILE A 76 16.04 9.46 29.93
N GLN A 77 17.32 9.49 30.32
CA GLN A 77 17.90 10.50 31.22
C GLN A 77 17.71 11.96 30.74
N PRO A 78 17.93 12.32 29.46
CA PRO A 78 17.69 13.69 28.99
C PRO A 78 16.21 14.12 29.14
N CYS A 79 15.28 13.18 28.98
CA CYS A 79 13.85 13.43 29.14
C CYS A 79 13.50 13.70 30.61
N LEU A 80 14.11 12.97 31.55
CA LEU A 80 13.95 13.21 32.98
C LEU A 80 14.52 14.57 33.39
N GLN A 81 15.69 14.94 32.87
CA GLN A 81 16.29 16.26 33.12
C GLN A 81 15.44 17.40 32.54
N GLY A 82 14.91 17.22 31.32
CA GLY A 82 13.98 18.17 30.70
C GLY A 82 12.72 18.39 31.54
N CYS A 83 12.09 17.30 31.99
CA CYS A 83 11.00 17.33 32.96
C CYS A 83 11.39 18.14 34.21
N GLN A 84 12.53 17.84 34.84
CA GLN A 84 12.99 18.54 36.05
C GLN A 84 13.14 20.04 35.83
N GLN A 85 13.71 20.47 34.69
CA GLN A 85 13.87 21.88 34.37
C GLN A 85 12.52 22.59 34.22
N GLN A 86 11.56 21.98 33.52
CA GLN A 86 10.22 22.57 33.37
C GLN A 86 9.47 22.60 34.71
N MET A 87 9.65 21.56 35.54
CA MET A 87 9.09 21.50 36.88
C MET A 87 9.70 22.56 37.82
N GLN A 88 10.99 22.86 37.72
CA GLN A 88 11.63 23.96 38.46
C GLN A 88 11.11 25.33 37.99
N LYS A 89 10.91 25.53 36.69
CA LYS A 89 10.25 26.74 36.15
C LYS A 89 8.82 26.86 36.70
N LEU A 90 8.11 25.74 36.82
CA LEU A 90 6.79 25.72 37.45
C LEU A 90 6.86 26.07 38.94
N ASP A 91 7.80 25.51 39.73
CA ASP A 91 7.94 25.85 41.17
C ASP A 91 8.28 27.32 41.39
N THR A 92 9.18 27.88 40.57
CA THR A 92 9.58 29.29 40.67
C THR A 92 8.42 30.22 40.36
N LEU A 93 7.58 29.88 39.37
CA LEU A 93 6.31 30.55 39.14
C LEU A 93 5.39 30.41 40.37
N TRP A 94 5.24 29.20 40.93
CA TRP A 94 4.40 28.97 42.11
C TRP A 94 4.85 29.73 43.36
N LEU A 95 6.15 29.82 43.63
CA LEU A 95 6.70 30.58 44.77
C LEU A 95 6.42 32.08 44.62
N THR A 96 6.33 32.57 43.38
CA THR A 96 5.95 33.96 43.07
C THR A 96 4.45 34.19 43.25
N ILE A 97 3.63 33.15 43.02
CA ILE A 97 2.17 33.17 43.02
C ILE A 97 1.56 32.91 44.41
N LEU A 98 2.14 32.00 45.17
CA LEU A 98 1.75 31.63 46.53
C LEU A 98 3.01 31.50 47.39
N PRO A 99 3.53 32.61 47.94
CA PRO A 99 4.52 32.51 49.00
C PRO A 99 3.88 31.78 50.20
N GLU A 100 4.64 30.91 50.85
CA GLU A 100 4.23 30.22 52.07
C GLU A 100 3.91 31.27 53.15
N ALA A 101 2.62 31.63 53.29
CA ALA A 101 2.22 32.68 54.21
C ALA A 101 1.00 32.29 55.02
N GLN A 102 1.20 32.38 56.33
CA GLN A 102 0.27 32.21 57.44
C GLN A 102 -1.19 32.64 57.12
N GLU A 103 -2.10 31.68 57.27
CA GLU A 103 -3.56 31.64 57.51
C GLU A 103 -4.53 32.82 57.24
N ARG A 104 -4.15 34.06 56.91
CA ARG A 104 -5.12 35.19 56.92
C ARG A 104 -5.36 35.95 55.62
N THR A 105 -4.79 35.54 54.48
CA THR A 105 -4.83 36.42 53.28
C THR A 105 -5.28 35.77 51.98
N VAL A 106 -5.86 34.57 51.95
CA VAL A 106 -6.09 33.89 50.65
C VAL A 106 -7.27 34.45 49.84
N ARG A 107 -8.34 34.98 50.49
CA ARG A 107 -9.53 35.48 49.76
C ARG A 107 -9.41 36.90 49.18
N ARG A 108 -8.58 37.80 49.73
CA ARG A 108 -8.35 39.15 49.15
C ARG A 108 -7.30 39.16 48.04
N VAL A 109 -6.48 38.13 47.99
CA VAL A 109 -5.31 38.01 47.12
C VAL A 109 -5.70 37.39 45.76
N ALA A 110 -6.68 36.49 45.70
CA ALA A 110 -7.10 35.80 44.46
C ALA A 110 -7.54 36.70 43.27
N LYS A 111 -8.00 37.94 43.50
CA LYS A 111 -8.38 38.89 42.41
C LYS A 111 -7.22 39.73 41.87
N GLY A 112 -6.12 39.89 42.62
CA GLY A 112 -4.98 40.72 42.24
C GLY A 112 -3.88 39.99 41.48
N PHE A 113 -3.93 38.66 41.39
CA PHE A 113 -2.82 37.84 40.89
C PHE A 113 -2.78 37.62 39.37
N ARG A 114 -3.85 37.97 38.63
CA ARG A 114 -3.86 37.89 37.16
C ARG A 114 -2.78 38.76 36.48
N SER A 115 -2.18 39.73 37.18
CA SER A 115 -1.12 40.58 36.65
C SER A 115 0.31 40.07 36.89
N LEU A 116 0.49 39.01 37.70
CA LEU A 116 1.82 38.52 38.12
C LEU A 116 2.36 37.37 37.27
N TRP A 117 1.52 36.74 36.45
CA TRP A 117 1.95 35.72 35.49
C TRP A 117 1.33 35.97 34.12
N LYS A 118 2.02 35.51 33.07
CA LYS A 118 1.46 35.51 31.71
C LYS A 118 0.93 34.11 31.39
N ASP A 119 -0.32 34.05 30.95
CA ASP A 119 -0.94 32.78 30.52
C ASP A 119 -0.16 32.08 29.39
N SER A 120 0.60 32.83 28.58
CA SER A 120 1.50 32.28 27.56
C SER A 120 2.63 31.43 28.13
N ASP A 121 3.16 31.79 29.30
CA ASP A 121 4.33 31.12 29.88
C ASP A 121 3.91 29.82 30.56
N VAL A 122 2.75 29.83 31.22
CA VAL A 122 2.13 28.62 31.78
C VAL A 122 1.75 27.64 30.68
N ARG A 123 1.17 28.11 29.56
CA ARG A 123 0.84 27.26 28.40
C ARG A 123 2.07 26.67 27.71
N LYS A 124 3.19 27.39 27.66
CA LYS A 124 4.46 26.86 27.14
C LYS A 124 4.99 25.74 28.04
N ILE A 125 5.01 25.96 29.35
CA ILE A 125 5.43 24.93 30.32
C ILE A 125 4.52 23.71 30.23
N ASP A 126 3.21 23.92 30.12
CA ASP A 126 2.20 22.86 29.96
C ASP A 126 2.41 22.03 28.69
N ALA A 127 2.67 22.68 27.54
CA ALA A 127 2.97 21.99 26.28
C ALA A 127 4.28 21.18 26.36
N GLU A 128 5.33 21.74 26.98
CA GLU A 128 6.61 21.06 27.20
C GLU A 128 6.47 19.86 28.16
N ILE A 129 5.69 20.00 29.23
CA ILE A 129 5.38 18.87 30.13
C ILE A 129 4.64 17.79 29.36
N GLY A 130 3.63 18.14 28.56
CA GLY A 130 2.91 17.18 27.72
C GLY A 130 3.83 16.43 26.74
N PHE A 131 4.78 17.13 26.13
CA PHE A 131 5.80 16.54 25.25
C PHE A 131 6.67 15.50 25.97
N PHE A 132 7.19 15.83 27.15
CA PHE A 132 8.00 14.89 27.92
C PHE A 132 7.18 13.72 28.49
N VAL A 133 5.93 13.96 28.89
CA VAL A 133 5.00 12.90 29.33
C VAL A 133 4.78 11.87 28.23
N ALA A 134 4.51 12.32 27.00
CA ALA A 134 4.33 11.43 25.85
C ALA A 134 5.59 10.61 25.57
N ARG A 135 6.78 11.24 25.58
CA ARG A 135 8.07 10.54 25.39
C ARG A 135 8.39 9.54 26.49
N LEU A 136 8.24 9.92 27.76
CA LEU A 136 8.47 9.00 28.89
C LEU A 136 7.55 7.79 28.84
N ASN A 137 6.27 8.01 28.51
CA ASN A 137 5.31 6.93 28.34
C ASN A 137 5.73 5.99 27.20
N PHE A 138 6.10 6.56 26.04
CA PHE A 138 6.59 5.80 24.90
C PHE A 138 7.81 4.93 25.26
N TYR A 139 8.83 5.49 25.92
CA TYR A 139 10.03 4.73 26.30
C TYR A 139 9.70 3.57 27.25
N CYS A 140 8.82 3.79 28.22
CA CYS A 140 8.40 2.73 29.15
C CYS A 140 7.67 1.60 28.40
N SER A 141 6.78 1.96 27.47
CA SER A 141 6.09 1.00 26.61
C SER A 141 7.05 0.27 25.66
N TRP A 142 8.04 0.97 25.10
CA TRP A 142 9.02 0.42 24.15
C TRP A 142 9.97 -0.58 24.80
N SER A 143 10.52 -0.26 25.97
CA SER A 143 11.33 -1.23 26.72
C SER A 143 10.53 -2.47 27.08
N SER A 144 9.24 -2.32 27.38
CA SER A 144 8.34 -3.46 27.67
C SER A 144 7.97 -4.26 26.42
N SER A 145 7.82 -3.62 25.25
CA SER A 145 7.41 -4.27 24.00
C SER A 145 8.51 -5.11 23.36
N LYS A 146 9.80 -4.86 23.66
CA LYS A 146 10.93 -5.74 23.24
C LYS A 146 10.75 -7.20 23.69
N LEU A 147 9.88 -7.48 24.66
CA LEU A 147 9.64 -8.79 25.25
C LEU A 147 8.36 -9.48 24.75
N ASP A 148 7.51 -8.84 23.93
CA ASP A 148 6.26 -9.45 23.42
C ASP A 148 6.43 -10.05 22.01
N PRO A 149 6.56 -11.38 21.86
CA PRO A 149 6.68 -12.04 20.57
C PRO A 149 5.43 -11.89 19.68
N ARG A 150 4.24 -11.65 20.25
CA ARG A 150 2.99 -11.56 19.48
C ARG A 150 2.94 -10.35 18.55
N ASN A 151 3.63 -9.27 18.90
CA ASN A 151 3.74 -8.09 18.03
C ASN A 151 4.54 -8.41 16.77
N ARG A 152 5.57 -9.26 16.85
CA ARG A 152 6.37 -9.64 15.67
C ARG A 152 5.56 -10.47 14.69
N ASP A 153 4.82 -11.47 15.16
CA ASP A 153 3.99 -12.33 14.30
C ASP A 153 2.88 -11.52 13.61
N LEU A 154 2.27 -10.59 14.34
CA LEU A 154 1.26 -9.67 13.79
C LEU A 154 1.86 -8.71 12.75
N LEU A 155 3.06 -8.18 12.98
CA LEU A 155 3.77 -7.34 12.00
C LEU A 155 4.02 -8.08 10.70
N VAL A 156 4.57 -9.30 10.77
CA VAL A 156 4.83 -10.13 9.59
C VAL A 156 3.53 -10.38 8.81
N THR A 157 2.44 -10.67 9.52
CA THR A 157 1.12 -10.87 8.91
C THR A 157 0.62 -9.62 8.19
N ILE A 158 0.74 -8.45 8.81
CA ILE A 158 0.31 -7.17 8.19
C ILE A 158 1.20 -6.87 6.96
N GLN A 159 2.50 -7.08 7.06
CA GLN A 159 3.42 -6.85 5.95
C GLN A 159 3.15 -7.77 4.76
N GLN A 160 2.86 -9.05 5.00
CA GLN A 160 2.46 -9.99 3.95
C GLN A 160 1.16 -9.58 3.26
N ARG A 161 0.18 -9.03 4.01
CA ARG A 161 -1.07 -8.52 3.43
C ARG A 161 -0.88 -7.25 2.62
N LEU A 162 -0.04 -6.34 3.11
CA LEU A 162 0.21 -5.07 2.42
C LEU A 162 1.07 -5.26 1.17
N ALA A 163 1.95 -6.27 1.17
CA ALA A 163 2.96 -6.50 0.13
C ALA A 163 3.67 -5.19 -0.30
N PRO A 164 4.24 -4.42 0.65
CA PRO A 164 4.81 -3.12 0.35
C PRO A 164 6.09 -3.28 -0.48
N PRO A 165 6.34 -2.42 -1.49
CA PRO A 165 7.62 -2.44 -2.20
C PRO A 165 8.77 -2.04 -1.26
N ASP A 166 9.91 -2.70 -1.43
CA ASP A 166 11.09 -2.51 -0.60
C ASP A 166 11.90 -1.26 -1.02
N PRO A 167 11.95 -0.19 -0.18
CA PRO A 167 12.71 1.02 -0.48
C PRO A 167 14.23 0.85 -0.24
N PHE A 168 14.67 -0.21 0.46
CA PHE A 168 16.10 -0.43 0.76
C PHE A 168 16.90 -0.80 -0.49
N THR A 169 16.27 -1.43 -1.49
CA THR A 169 16.87 -1.67 -2.81
C THR A 169 17.42 -0.39 -3.44
N ASN A 170 16.64 0.69 -3.44
CA ASN A 170 17.03 2.01 -3.95
C ASN A 170 18.08 2.69 -3.08
N LEU A 171 17.93 2.62 -1.75
CA LEU A 171 18.89 3.17 -0.80
C LEU A 171 20.28 2.56 -1.00
N HIS A 172 20.40 1.23 -0.99
CA HIS A 172 21.67 0.53 -1.15
C HIS A 172 22.33 0.81 -2.49
N LYS A 173 21.52 0.90 -3.56
CA LYS A 173 21.99 1.24 -4.90
C LYS A 173 22.54 2.67 -4.96
N ALA A 174 21.84 3.64 -4.38
CA ALA A 174 22.29 5.02 -4.32
C ALA A 174 23.55 5.19 -3.47
N LEU A 175 23.65 4.50 -2.32
CA LEU A 175 24.85 4.52 -1.47
C LEU A 175 26.07 3.88 -2.15
N LYS A 176 25.89 2.83 -2.96
CA LYS A 176 26.98 2.24 -3.76
C LYS A 176 27.51 3.18 -4.84
N LEU A 177 26.67 4.05 -5.38
CA LEU A 177 27.03 5.04 -6.42
C LEU A 177 27.59 6.34 -5.84
N ARG A 178 27.44 6.56 -4.52
CA ARG A 178 27.88 7.79 -3.85
C ARG A 178 29.41 7.89 -3.83
N SER A 179 29.92 8.97 -4.41
CA SER A 179 31.30 9.42 -4.23
C SER A 179 31.58 9.85 -2.79
N ALA A 180 32.73 9.47 -2.24
CA ALA A 180 33.06 9.80 -0.87
C ALA A 180 33.15 11.33 -0.71
N ASN A 181 32.67 11.84 0.41
CA ASN A 181 32.67 13.28 0.74
C ASN A 181 31.71 14.18 -0.06
N THR A 182 30.86 13.65 -0.94
CA THR A 182 29.79 14.43 -1.59
C THR A 182 28.60 14.68 -0.65
N GLY A 183 27.83 15.76 -0.86
CA GLY A 183 26.63 16.10 -0.10
C GLY A 183 26.86 16.65 1.31
N LYS A 184 28.13 16.85 1.71
CA LYS A 184 28.49 17.36 3.06
C LYS A 184 27.96 18.75 3.34
N TRP A 185 27.91 19.62 2.33
CA TRP A 185 27.45 20.99 2.47
C TRP A 185 26.01 21.05 3.01
N TYR A 186 25.16 20.09 2.64
CA TYR A 186 23.79 20.00 3.14
C TYR A 186 23.75 19.33 4.52
N LEU A 187 24.43 18.19 4.69
CA LEU A 187 24.44 17.43 5.96
C LEU A 187 25.08 18.20 7.13
N GLN A 188 25.94 19.17 6.84
CA GLN A 188 26.56 20.07 7.81
C GLN A 188 25.95 21.48 7.81
N GLY A 189 24.93 21.69 6.96
CA GLY A 189 24.29 22.99 6.78
C GLY A 189 23.15 23.24 7.77
N ASP A 190 22.80 24.51 7.91
CA ASP A 190 21.77 24.98 8.86
C ASP A 190 20.38 24.37 8.58
N GLN A 191 20.06 24.08 7.32
CA GLN A 191 18.76 23.49 6.94
C GLN A 191 18.61 22.04 7.43
N PHE A 192 19.65 21.21 7.33
CA PHE A 192 19.58 19.84 7.84
C PHE A 192 19.60 19.81 9.37
N GLU A 193 20.31 20.75 10.01
CA GLU A 193 20.20 20.93 11.46
C GLU A 193 18.80 21.40 11.87
N ALA A 194 18.18 22.32 11.14
CA ALA A 194 16.80 22.73 11.37
C ALA A 194 15.82 21.56 11.22
N TYR A 195 16.01 20.72 10.19
CA TYR A 195 15.23 19.50 9.99
C TYR A 195 15.31 18.55 11.18
N LYS A 196 16.48 18.38 11.81
CA LYS A 196 16.64 17.51 12.98
C LYS A 196 16.15 18.13 14.30
N ALA A 197 16.22 19.46 14.43
CA ALA A 197 16.06 20.15 15.72
C ALA A 197 14.70 20.82 15.94
N GLN A 198 13.97 21.19 14.88
CA GLN A 198 12.66 21.83 15.01
C GLN A 198 11.60 20.84 15.54
N THR A 199 10.47 21.36 16.02
CA THR A 199 9.38 20.49 16.50
C THR A 199 8.67 19.78 15.36
N SER A 200 8.44 20.47 14.24
CA SER A 200 7.95 19.91 12.99
C SER A 200 8.67 20.64 11.85
N TYR A 201 8.91 19.93 10.75
CA TYR A 201 9.58 20.48 9.58
C TYR A 201 8.99 19.87 8.33
N PHE A 202 8.65 20.70 7.35
CA PHE A 202 8.42 20.26 5.98
C PHE A 202 9.43 20.99 5.10
N GLY A 203 10.27 20.25 4.40
CA GLY A 203 11.23 20.82 3.44
C GLY A 203 11.17 20.18 2.07
N TRP A 204 11.63 20.95 1.09
CA TRP A 204 11.64 20.55 -0.31
C TRP A 204 13.00 20.81 -0.95
N LEU A 205 13.65 19.74 -1.41
CA LEU A 205 14.90 19.80 -2.18
C LEU A 205 14.58 19.62 -3.66
N TYR A 206 14.87 20.62 -4.49
CA TYR A 206 14.61 20.51 -5.93
C TYR A 206 15.84 20.74 -6.77
N GLY A 207 15.88 20.10 -7.94
CA GLY A 207 16.99 20.24 -8.89
C GLY A 207 16.67 19.64 -10.25
N SER A 208 17.50 19.97 -11.25
CA SER A 208 17.36 19.46 -12.61
C SER A 208 17.60 17.95 -12.70
N ALA A 209 17.33 17.38 -13.87
CA ALA A 209 17.68 15.99 -14.15
C ALA A 209 19.18 15.73 -13.94
N GLY A 210 19.53 14.65 -13.24
CA GLY A 210 20.92 14.27 -13.02
C GLY A 210 21.69 15.15 -12.03
N SER A 211 21.01 15.98 -11.22
CA SER A 211 21.64 16.84 -10.22
C SER A 211 22.05 16.13 -8.92
N GLY A 212 21.83 14.81 -8.82
CA GLY A 212 22.23 14.01 -7.65
C GLY A 212 21.20 13.96 -6.51
N LYS A 213 19.93 14.32 -6.75
CA LYS A 213 18.84 14.27 -5.74
C LYS A 213 18.80 12.94 -4.98
N THR A 214 18.67 11.83 -5.68
CA THR A 214 18.61 10.49 -5.08
C THR A 214 19.84 10.12 -4.26
N ILE A 215 21.04 10.53 -4.71
CA ILE A 215 22.29 10.29 -3.97
C ILE A 215 22.32 11.12 -2.67
N LEU A 216 21.82 12.36 -2.72
CA LEU A 216 21.69 13.21 -1.55
C LEU A 216 20.64 12.67 -0.58
N SER A 217 19.46 12.25 -1.06
CA SER A 217 18.41 11.60 -0.26
C SER A 217 18.92 10.34 0.43
N ALA A 218 19.66 9.49 -0.27
CA ALA A 218 20.29 8.31 0.31
C ALA A 218 21.30 8.68 1.41
N SER A 219 22.07 9.75 1.22
CA SER A 219 23.02 10.25 2.23
C SER A 219 22.31 10.84 3.46
N ILE A 220 21.17 11.48 3.25
CA ILE A 220 20.30 11.98 4.31
C ILE A 220 19.71 10.81 5.09
N VAL A 221 19.17 9.79 4.42
CA VAL A 221 18.62 8.59 5.06
C VAL A 221 19.70 7.86 5.85
N ASP A 222 20.89 7.64 5.29
CA ASP A 222 22.05 7.02 5.97
C ASP A 222 22.43 7.80 7.26
N SER A 223 22.47 9.13 7.18
CA SER A 223 22.72 10.00 8.34
C SER A 223 21.60 9.91 9.39
N LEU A 224 20.33 9.88 8.94
CA LEU A 224 19.16 9.80 9.81
C LEU A 224 19.02 8.43 10.47
N GLN A 225 19.37 7.33 9.79
CA GLN A 225 19.39 5.99 10.40
C GLN A 225 20.33 5.96 11.60
N HIS A 226 21.53 6.55 11.48
CA HIS A 226 22.46 6.68 12.60
C HIS A 226 21.95 7.65 13.69
N PHE A 227 21.19 8.68 13.31
CA PHE A 227 20.61 9.65 14.25
C PHE A 227 19.40 9.10 15.02
N CYS A 228 18.56 8.30 14.38
CA CYS A 228 17.35 7.69 14.95
C CYS A 228 17.68 6.45 15.79
N SER A 229 18.66 5.64 15.37
CA SER A 229 19.11 4.47 16.17
C SER A 229 19.63 4.81 17.57
N LYS A 230 19.99 6.08 17.83
CA LYS A 230 20.42 6.56 19.15
C LYS A 230 19.27 6.87 20.11
N ASP A 231 18.06 7.05 19.60
CA ASP A 231 16.91 7.49 20.38
C ASP A 231 15.62 6.88 19.79
N PRO A 232 15.01 5.88 20.42
CA PRO A 232 13.86 5.15 19.89
C PRO A 232 12.59 6.00 19.80
N ALA A 233 12.57 7.21 20.36
CA ALA A 233 11.48 8.17 20.12
C ALA A 233 11.52 8.77 18.70
N ARG A 234 12.62 8.54 17.96
CA ARG A 234 12.81 8.98 16.59
C ARG A 234 12.59 7.79 15.68
N SER A 235 11.54 7.85 14.88
CA SER A 235 11.22 6.80 13.92
C SER A 235 11.47 7.33 12.53
N LEU A 236 12.10 6.54 11.66
CA LEU A 236 12.41 6.93 10.29
C LEU A 236 11.67 6.00 9.33
N ALA A 237 10.94 6.59 8.39
CA ALA A 237 10.47 5.92 7.19
C ALA A 237 10.93 6.69 5.97
N PHE A 238 11.18 5.98 4.88
CA PHE A 238 11.57 6.61 3.62
C PHE A 238 11.04 5.83 2.42
N PHE A 239 10.92 6.54 1.30
CA PHE A 239 10.49 5.95 0.04
C PHE A 239 11.24 6.60 -1.11
N PHE A 240 11.62 5.79 -2.10
CA PHE A 240 12.24 6.25 -3.33
C PHE A 240 11.30 5.90 -4.48
N PHE A 241 10.70 6.92 -5.10
CA PHE A 241 10.07 6.71 -6.39
C PHE A 241 11.15 6.31 -7.41
N ASP A 242 10.86 5.32 -8.25
CA ASP A 242 11.79 4.83 -9.26
C ASP A 242 11.06 4.59 -10.58
N PHE A 243 11.42 5.36 -11.59
CA PHE A 243 10.88 5.25 -12.94
C PHE A 243 11.09 3.87 -13.60
N ASN A 244 11.97 3.01 -13.06
CA ASN A 244 12.18 1.65 -13.54
C ASN A 244 11.35 0.60 -12.78
N ASP A 245 10.72 0.97 -11.67
CA ASP A 245 9.96 0.06 -10.81
C ASP A 245 8.50 0.54 -10.74
N VAL A 246 7.63 -0.16 -11.47
CA VAL A 246 6.21 0.18 -11.56
C VAL A 246 5.54 0.17 -10.19
N ALA A 247 5.95 -0.71 -9.26
CA ALA A 247 5.39 -0.73 -7.91
C ALA A 247 5.76 0.54 -7.12
N LYS A 248 6.95 1.10 -7.39
CA LYS A 248 7.44 2.34 -6.78
C LYS A 248 7.04 3.61 -7.50
N GLN A 249 6.25 3.53 -8.56
CA GLN A 249 5.63 4.71 -9.21
C GLN A 249 4.24 5.01 -8.65
N ASP A 250 3.71 4.14 -7.80
CA ASP A 250 2.36 4.20 -7.24
C ASP A 250 2.36 4.83 -5.84
N ALA A 251 1.52 5.85 -5.64
CA ALA A 251 1.44 6.58 -4.37
C ALA A 251 0.84 5.75 -3.22
N ASN A 252 -0.06 4.81 -3.51
CA ASN A 252 -0.61 3.91 -2.49
C ASN A 252 0.45 2.94 -1.97
N ASN A 253 1.30 2.44 -2.85
CA ASN A 253 2.43 1.60 -2.49
C ASN A 253 3.50 2.35 -1.68
N MET A 254 3.70 3.65 -1.95
CA MET A 254 4.47 4.52 -1.05
C MET A 254 3.85 4.52 0.36
N VAL A 255 2.54 4.75 0.49
CA VAL A 255 1.84 4.75 1.80
C VAL A 255 2.00 3.40 2.50
N LYS A 256 1.81 2.28 1.80
CA LYS A 256 2.03 0.92 2.34
C LYS A 256 3.46 0.72 2.85
N SER A 257 4.45 1.20 2.11
CA SER A 257 5.87 1.09 2.47
C SER A 257 6.23 1.94 3.70
N LEU A 258 5.73 3.19 3.78
CA LEU A 258 5.91 4.04 4.95
C LEU A 258 5.23 3.46 6.19
N LEU A 259 3.99 2.99 6.03
CA LEU A 259 3.23 2.34 7.10
C LEU A 259 3.97 1.11 7.62
N SER A 260 4.47 0.25 6.72
CA SER A 260 5.23 -0.95 7.08
C SER A 260 6.48 -0.63 7.90
N GLN A 261 7.23 0.42 7.52
CA GLN A 261 8.43 0.85 8.24
C GLN A 261 8.08 1.39 9.63
N PHE A 262 7.07 2.27 9.74
CA PHE A 262 6.68 2.82 11.03
C PHE A 262 6.08 1.77 11.97
N LEU A 263 5.36 0.79 11.45
CA LEU A 263 4.83 -0.31 12.24
C LEU A 263 5.94 -1.13 12.93
N GLN A 264 7.12 -1.27 12.31
CA GLN A 264 8.27 -1.93 12.94
C GLN A 264 8.78 -1.19 14.19
N GLU A 265 8.58 0.13 14.23
CA GLU A 265 9.02 1.01 15.32
C GLU A 265 7.92 1.22 16.39
N CYS A 266 6.69 0.76 16.14
CA CYS A 266 5.57 0.90 17.07
C CYS A 266 5.68 -0.05 18.27
N THR A 267 5.40 0.49 19.46
CA THR A 267 5.30 -0.31 20.70
C THR A 267 4.01 -1.12 20.78
N ARG A 268 2.93 -0.61 20.17
CA ARG A 268 1.63 -1.25 20.02
C ARG A 268 1.07 -0.89 18.65
N ILE A 269 0.63 -1.89 17.90
CA ILE A 269 0.06 -1.70 16.57
C ILE A 269 -1.39 -1.21 16.71
N PRO A 270 -1.76 -0.05 16.12
CA PRO A 270 -3.13 0.46 16.16
C PRO A 270 -4.14 -0.50 15.51
N ASP A 271 -5.37 -0.55 16.03
CA ASP A 271 -6.43 -1.43 15.52
C ASP A 271 -6.83 -1.14 14.06
N SER A 272 -6.59 0.09 13.58
CA SER A 272 -6.77 0.45 12.17
C SER A 272 -5.77 -0.28 11.27
N ALA A 273 -4.50 -0.35 11.66
CA ALA A 273 -3.47 -1.08 10.92
C ALA A 273 -3.69 -2.60 10.95
N GLN A 274 -4.18 -3.16 12.07
CA GLN A 274 -4.48 -4.60 12.19
C GLN A 274 -5.64 -5.05 11.26
N ARG A 275 -6.55 -4.13 10.94
CA ARG A 275 -7.74 -4.38 10.09
C ARG A 275 -7.46 -4.29 8.59
N LEU A 276 -6.25 -3.93 8.17
CA LEU A 276 -5.89 -3.82 6.77
C LEU A 276 -5.87 -5.21 6.10
N SER A 277 -6.51 -5.29 4.94
CA SER A 277 -6.53 -6.45 4.05
C SER A 277 -5.68 -6.20 2.80
N THR A 278 -5.48 -7.24 1.98
CA THR A 278 -4.80 -7.14 0.67
C THR A 278 -5.51 -6.17 -0.29
N ALA A 279 -6.83 -6.07 -0.19
CA ALA A 279 -7.67 -5.14 -0.94
C ALA A 279 -8.00 -3.85 -0.16
N ALA A 280 -7.16 -3.45 0.80
CA ALA A 280 -7.39 -2.24 1.58
C ALA A 280 -7.51 -1.02 0.66
N SER A 281 -8.61 -0.28 0.83
CA SER A 281 -8.79 1.00 0.15
C SER A 281 -7.77 2.01 0.65
N GLU A 282 -7.44 2.96 -0.20
CA GLU A 282 -6.53 4.06 0.11
C GLU A 282 -6.95 4.88 1.34
N GLN A 283 -8.26 5.11 1.54
CA GLN A 283 -8.75 5.79 2.74
C GLN A 283 -8.41 5.02 4.02
N GLN A 284 -8.47 3.68 3.97
CA GLN A 284 -8.07 2.83 5.09
C GLN A 284 -6.55 2.89 5.33
N LEU A 285 -5.75 2.91 4.25
CA LEU A 285 -4.29 3.03 4.35
C LEU A 285 -3.87 4.37 4.98
N LEU A 286 -4.46 5.49 4.52
CA LEU A 286 -4.18 6.82 5.06
C LEU A 286 -4.64 6.95 6.52
N HIS A 287 -5.81 6.40 6.87
CA HIS A 287 -6.28 6.38 8.26
C HIS A 287 -5.33 5.57 9.17
N ALA A 288 -4.87 4.41 8.71
CA ALA A 288 -3.91 3.61 9.48
C ALA A 288 -2.56 4.31 9.62
N LEU A 289 -2.05 4.93 8.55
CA LEU A 289 -0.81 5.70 8.60
C LEU A 289 -0.91 6.87 9.59
N ARG A 290 -2.03 7.59 9.58
CA ARG A 290 -2.29 8.67 10.54
C ARG A 290 -2.25 8.16 11.98
N ASP A 291 -3.01 7.11 12.30
CA ASP A 291 -3.06 6.55 13.65
C ASP A 291 -1.67 6.10 14.12
N VAL A 292 -0.91 5.45 13.25
CA VAL A 292 0.47 5.03 13.53
C VAL A 292 1.35 6.25 13.82
N MET A 293 1.34 7.27 12.96
CA MET A 293 2.13 8.48 13.15
C MET A 293 1.75 9.25 14.42
N GLU A 294 0.48 9.24 14.84
CA GLU A 294 0.02 9.86 16.09
C GLU A 294 0.54 9.12 17.34
N THR A 295 0.89 7.83 17.24
CA THR A 295 1.53 7.09 18.34
C THR A 295 3.04 7.33 18.47
N LEU A 296 3.67 7.83 17.41
CA LEU A 296 5.12 8.01 17.35
C LEU A 296 5.53 9.41 17.86
N PRO A 297 6.53 9.52 18.75
CA PRO A 297 6.89 10.82 19.31
C PRO A 297 7.46 11.80 18.27
N MET A 298 8.38 11.33 17.42
CA MET A 298 9.02 12.15 16.37
C MET A 298 9.24 11.32 15.09
N PRO A 299 8.22 11.23 14.21
CA PRO A 299 8.35 10.55 12.93
C PRO A 299 9.09 11.42 11.89
N PHE A 300 10.12 10.84 11.27
CA PHE A 300 10.88 11.39 10.15
C PHE A 300 10.47 10.65 8.86
N VAL A 301 10.16 11.40 7.82
CA VAL A 301 9.79 10.89 6.49
C VAL A 301 10.70 11.51 5.44
N VAL A 302 11.32 10.67 4.61
CA VAL A 302 12.08 11.12 3.43
C VAL A 302 11.47 10.52 2.17
N LEU A 303 10.98 11.36 1.25
CA LEU A 303 10.44 10.93 -0.04
C LEU A 303 11.33 11.44 -1.16
N ASP A 304 11.95 10.54 -1.92
CA ASP A 304 12.80 10.90 -3.05
C ASP A 304 12.04 10.84 -4.37
N ALA A 305 12.31 11.82 -5.24
CA ALA A 305 11.89 11.87 -6.64
C ALA A 305 10.36 11.85 -6.85
N LEU A 306 9.63 12.78 -6.22
CA LEU A 306 8.17 12.89 -6.43
C LEU A 306 7.78 13.04 -7.92
N ASP A 307 8.67 13.56 -8.76
CA ASP A 307 8.49 13.67 -10.21
C ASP A 307 8.43 12.31 -10.93
N GLU A 308 8.84 11.21 -10.29
CA GLU A 308 8.81 9.85 -10.85
C GLU A 308 7.54 9.05 -10.45
N CYS A 309 6.56 9.68 -9.78
CA CYS A 309 5.24 9.09 -9.56
C CYS A 309 4.36 9.19 -10.82
N ASN A 310 3.63 8.12 -11.14
CA ASN A 310 2.74 8.09 -12.31
C ASN A 310 1.45 8.88 -12.09
N ASP A 311 0.93 8.91 -10.87
CA ASP A 311 -0.29 9.63 -10.49
C ASP A 311 0.05 10.75 -9.50
N ARG A 312 0.48 11.88 -10.07
CA ARG A 312 0.97 13.03 -9.30
C ARG A 312 -0.16 13.78 -8.59
N ASP A 313 -1.31 13.91 -9.24
CA ASP A 313 -2.48 14.53 -8.64
C ASP A 313 -2.84 13.79 -7.35
N ARG A 314 -2.89 12.45 -7.41
CA ARG A 314 -3.19 11.65 -6.23
C ARG A 314 -2.11 11.72 -5.16
N LEU A 315 -0.83 11.70 -5.56
CA LEU A 315 0.29 11.88 -4.65
C LEU A 315 0.18 13.21 -3.88
N PHE A 316 -0.17 14.29 -4.56
CA PHE A 316 -0.31 15.60 -3.92
C PHE A 316 -1.51 15.68 -2.99
N GLU A 317 -2.65 15.09 -3.36
CA GLU A 317 -3.81 14.97 -2.44
C GLU A 317 -3.44 14.22 -1.16
N ILE A 318 -2.59 13.19 -1.25
CA ILE A 318 -2.07 12.46 -0.08
C ILE A 318 -1.16 13.36 0.76
N LEU A 319 -0.22 14.09 0.15
CA LEU A 319 0.71 14.98 0.86
C LEU A 319 0.00 16.14 1.57
N GLU A 320 -0.99 16.75 0.90
CA GLU A 320 -1.89 17.75 1.49
C GLU A 320 -2.67 17.15 2.65
N GLY A 321 -3.20 15.93 2.47
CA GLY A 321 -3.85 15.16 3.51
C GLY A 321 -2.96 14.99 4.75
N VAL A 322 -1.74 14.50 4.58
CA VAL A 322 -0.76 14.29 5.67
C VAL A 322 -0.43 15.61 6.36
N HIS A 323 -0.25 16.70 5.60
CA HIS A 323 -0.01 18.03 6.16
C HIS A 323 -1.21 18.53 6.99
N SER A 324 -2.43 18.28 6.52
CA SER A 324 -3.68 18.72 7.17
C SER A 324 -3.99 18.01 8.48
N TRP A 325 -3.38 16.84 8.75
CA TRP A 325 -3.58 16.11 10.01
C TRP A 325 -3.13 16.91 11.24
N GLY A 326 -2.29 17.94 11.05
CA GLY A 326 -1.85 18.82 12.13
C GLY A 326 -0.91 18.14 13.11
N ASN A 327 -0.17 17.11 12.65
CA ASN A 327 0.83 16.43 13.47
C ASN A 327 2.00 17.38 13.77
N LYS A 328 2.04 17.87 15.02
CA LYS A 328 2.99 18.90 15.47
C LYS A 328 4.43 18.39 15.63
N SER A 329 4.66 17.09 15.47
CA SER A 329 5.97 16.45 15.59
C SER A 329 6.49 15.79 14.30
N LEU A 330 5.78 15.95 13.17
CA LEU A 330 6.17 15.33 11.91
C LEU A 330 7.31 16.12 11.23
N HIS A 331 8.34 15.40 10.82
CA HIS A 331 9.45 15.88 10.01
C HIS A 331 9.40 15.22 8.64
N MET A 332 9.11 15.99 7.60
CA MET A 332 9.04 15.51 6.22
C MET A 332 10.04 16.26 5.34
N LEU A 333 10.81 15.49 4.57
CA LEU A 333 11.70 16.02 3.55
C LEU A 333 11.39 15.34 2.23
N VAL A 334 11.08 16.12 1.20
CA VAL A 334 10.77 15.62 -0.13
C VAL A 334 11.76 16.12 -1.17
N THR A 335 12.04 15.32 -2.19
CA THR A 335 12.84 15.75 -3.34
C THR A 335 12.07 15.64 -4.64
N SER A 336 12.28 16.58 -5.56
CA SER A 336 11.67 16.53 -6.89
C SER A 336 12.40 17.37 -7.92
N ARG A 337 11.93 17.36 -9.16
CA ARG A 337 12.18 18.46 -10.11
C ARG A 337 11.33 19.68 -9.79
N LYS A 338 11.79 20.83 -10.32
CA LYS A 338 11.05 22.08 -10.31
C LYS A 338 10.15 22.19 -11.54
N GLU A 339 9.17 21.29 -11.61
CA GLU A 339 8.13 21.31 -12.64
C GLU A 339 6.96 22.17 -12.14
N VAL A 340 6.28 22.87 -13.05
CA VAL A 340 5.26 23.88 -12.69
C VAL A 340 4.19 23.29 -11.77
N GLU A 341 3.65 22.12 -12.12
CA GLU A 341 2.62 21.42 -11.35
C GLU A 341 3.09 21.04 -9.92
N ILE A 342 4.37 20.68 -9.77
CA ILE A 342 4.94 20.31 -8.46
C ILE A 342 5.25 21.56 -7.64
N GLU A 343 5.75 22.61 -8.30
CA GLU A 343 6.02 23.91 -7.68
C GLU A 343 4.72 24.47 -7.11
N ASP A 344 3.67 24.63 -7.93
CA ASP A 344 2.40 25.23 -7.53
C ASP A 344 1.85 24.60 -6.23
N THR A 345 1.87 23.27 -6.12
CA THR A 345 1.37 22.56 -4.93
C THR A 345 2.31 22.67 -3.72
N LEU A 346 3.62 22.48 -3.91
CA LEU A 346 4.58 22.52 -2.80
C LEU A 346 4.86 23.94 -2.31
N GLU A 347 4.59 24.97 -3.11
CA GLU A 347 4.71 26.36 -2.68
C GLU A 347 3.71 26.70 -1.55
N ASP A 348 2.52 26.08 -1.56
CA ASP A 348 1.52 26.29 -0.52
C ASP A 348 1.83 25.49 0.76
N LEU A 349 2.44 24.31 0.61
CA LEU A 349 2.75 23.39 1.72
C LEU A 349 4.08 23.69 2.44
N VAL A 350 5.07 24.20 1.71
CA VAL A 350 6.46 24.33 2.20
C VAL A 350 6.83 25.80 2.35
N LEU A 351 7.24 26.19 3.55
CA LEU A 351 7.75 27.54 3.83
C LEU A 351 8.96 27.86 2.95
N SER A 352 9.05 29.09 2.42
CA SER A 352 10.14 29.51 1.52
C SER A 352 11.55 29.28 2.10
N ALA A 353 11.71 29.38 3.43
CA ALA A 353 12.97 29.14 4.12
C ALA A 353 13.43 27.66 4.12
N ASN A 354 12.49 26.72 3.93
CA ASN A 354 12.73 25.28 3.92
C ASN A 354 12.82 24.70 2.49
N ARG A 355 12.83 25.57 1.48
CA ARG A 355 13.02 25.19 0.08
C ARG A 355 14.49 25.33 -0.27
N THR A 356 15.07 24.30 -0.87
CA THR A 356 16.48 24.30 -1.25
C THR A 356 16.61 23.91 -2.71
N CYS A 357 17.04 24.87 -3.53
CA CYS A 357 17.48 24.57 -4.88
C CYS A 357 18.86 23.93 -4.81
N LEU A 358 19.01 22.78 -5.45
CA LEU A 358 20.30 22.22 -5.82
C LEU A 358 20.88 23.08 -6.96
N GLU A 359 21.24 24.32 -6.63
CA GLU A 359 21.88 25.25 -7.55
C GLU A 359 23.22 24.69 -8.04
N SER A 360 23.58 25.02 -9.26
CA SER A 360 24.81 24.49 -9.88
C SER A 360 26.04 24.67 -9.01
N HIS A 361 26.25 25.87 -8.46
CA HIS A 361 27.47 26.20 -7.73
C HIS A 361 27.64 25.43 -6.41
N LEU A 362 26.56 25.05 -5.73
CA LEU A 362 26.61 24.25 -4.49
C LEU A 362 27.04 22.82 -4.79
N VAL A 363 26.63 22.31 -5.93
CA VAL A 363 26.85 20.92 -6.37
C VAL A 363 28.12 20.81 -7.24
N ASP A 364 28.61 21.90 -7.82
CA ASP A 364 29.77 21.91 -8.72
C ASP A 364 31.05 21.43 -8.01
N GLU A 365 31.23 21.68 -6.71
CA GLU A 365 32.33 21.12 -5.92
C GLU A 365 32.17 19.61 -5.68
N ASP A 366 30.95 19.13 -5.45
CA ASP A 366 30.66 17.69 -5.37
C ASP A 366 30.90 17.02 -6.74
N ILE A 367 30.56 17.69 -7.86
CA ILE A 367 30.84 17.21 -9.21
C ILE A 367 32.34 17.14 -9.47
N ARG A 368 33.13 18.14 -9.04
CA ARG A 368 34.60 18.08 -9.13
C ARG A 368 35.15 16.91 -8.33
N THR A 369 34.63 16.68 -7.13
CA THR A 369 35.02 15.53 -6.30
C THR A 369 34.72 14.21 -7.02
N TYR A 370 33.52 14.08 -7.61
CA TYR A 370 33.14 12.94 -8.43
C TYR A 370 34.06 12.75 -9.67
N VAL A 371 34.37 13.82 -10.40
CA VAL A 371 35.27 13.78 -11.56
C VAL A 371 36.66 13.33 -11.14
N HIS A 372 37.18 13.87 -10.04
CA HIS A 372 38.50 13.52 -9.51
C HIS A 372 38.57 12.04 -9.11
N GLU A 373 37.60 11.56 -8.33
CA GLU A 373 37.51 10.13 -7.96
C GLU A 373 37.45 9.24 -9.20
N ARG A 374 36.64 9.62 -10.19
CA ARG A 374 36.54 8.84 -11.42
C ARG A 374 37.84 8.82 -12.23
N LEU A 375 38.55 9.95 -12.35
CA LEU A 375 39.84 10.01 -13.04
C LEU A 375 40.94 9.20 -12.32
N THR A 376 40.85 9.07 -11.00
CA THR A 376 41.85 8.37 -10.17
C THR A 376 41.57 6.88 -10.03
N GLU A 377 40.31 6.46 -9.96
CA GLU A 377 39.92 5.07 -9.71
C GLU A 377 39.55 4.28 -10.99
N ASP A 378 38.95 4.93 -11.99
CA ASP A 378 38.46 4.25 -13.19
C ASP A 378 39.62 3.73 -14.06
N LYS A 379 39.55 2.43 -14.39
CA LYS A 379 40.59 1.73 -15.17
C LYS A 379 40.75 2.32 -16.57
N SER A 380 39.71 2.92 -17.14
CA SER A 380 39.75 3.56 -18.46
C SER A 380 40.66 4.79 -18.50
N PHE A 381 40.88 5.43 -17.34
CA PHE A 381 41.73 6.62 -17.18
C PHE A 381 43.16 6.31 -16.71
N ARG A 382 43.57 5.03 -16.60
CA ARG A 382 44.93 4.61 -16.19
C ARG A 382 46.09 5.35 -16.86
N ARG A 383 45.90 5.78 -18.11
CA ARG A 383 46.90 6.55 -18.87
C ARG A 383 47.08 7.98 -18.35
N TRP A 384 46.00 8.58 -17.87
CA TRP A 384 45.95 9.96 -17.38
C TRP A 384 46.22 10.06 -15.88
N GLN A 385 46.11 8.95 -15.13
CA GLN A 385 46.48 8.85 -13.71
C GLN A 385 47.95 9.23 -13.39
N ARG A 386 48.82 9.24 -14.40
CA ARG A 386 50.24 9.65 -14.29
C ARG A 386 50.50 11.05 -14.81
N ASP A 387 49.45 11.77 -15.19
CA ASP A 387 49.52 13.05 -15.90
C ASP A 387 48.65 14.11 -15.20
N PRO A 388 49.17 14.71 -14.10
CA PRO A 388 48.39 15.63 -13.27
C PRO A 388 47.88 16.86 -14.02
N GLU A 389 48.64 17.33 -15.03
CA GLU A 389 48.28 18.48 -15.86
C GLU A 389 46.96 18.24 -16.60
N ILE A 390 46.81 17.06 -17.20
CA ILE A 390 45.59 16.70 -17.93
C ILE A 390 44.43 16.42 -16.98
N GLN A 391 44.69 15.78 -15.83
CA GLN A 391 43.65 15.55 -14.83
C GLN A 391 43.07 16.87 -14.31
N GLU A 392 43.93 17.80 -13.93
CA GLU A 392 43.52 19.13 -13.46
C GLU A 392 42.77 19.91 -14.57
N GLU A 393 43.22 19.82 -15.83
CA GLU A 393 42.53 20.45 -16.97
C GLU A 393 41.11 19.88 -17.17
N ILE A 394 40.93 18.56 -17.04
CA ILE A 394 39.62 17.89 -17.13
C ILE A 394 38.74 18.30 -15.94
N GLU A 395 39.25 18.21 -14.71
CA GLU A 395 38.53 18.53 -13.48
C GLU A 395 38.03 19.97 -13.47
N GLN A 396 38.90 20.93 -13.80
CA GLN A 396 38.53 22.34 -13.85
C GLN A 396 37.52 22.63 -14.95
N THR A 397 37.63 22.00 -16.12
CA THR A 397 36.75 22.26 -17.25
C THR A 397 35.36 21.68 -17.00
N LEU A 398 35.28 20.39 -16.65
CA LEU A 398 34.01 19.71 -16.40
C LEU A 398 33.34 20.26 -15.14
N GLY A 399 34.09 20.53 -14.08
CA GLY A 399 33.56 21.10 -12.85
C GLY A 399 33.05 22.54 -12.98
N LYS A 400 33.40 23.27 -14.04
CA LYS A 400 32.84 24.62 -14.33
C LYS A 400 31.66 24.57 -15.29
N GLN A 401 31.64 23.62 -16.21
CA GLN A 401 30.63 23.53 -17.27
C GLN A 401 29.47 22.56 -16.96
N ALA A 402 29.60 21.72 -15.94
CA ALA A 402 28.55 20.76 -15.58
C ALA A 402 27.27 21.42 -15.10
N CYS A 403 27.33 22.68 -14.63
CA CYS A 403 26.19 23.46 -14.19
C CYS A 403 25.24 22.66 -13.28
N GLY A 404 25.78 21.95 -12.29
CA GLY A 404 25.00 21.13 -11.35
C GLY A 404 24.51 19.78 -11.86
N MET A 405 24.94 19.31 -13.04
CA MET A 405 24.51 18.02 -13.62
C MET A 405 25.62 16.96 -13.58
N PHE A 406 25.61 16.08 -12.58
CA PHE A 406 26.50 14.92 -12.53
C PHE A 406 26.38 14.04 -13.77
N ARG A 407 25.15 13.89 -14.29
CA ARG A 407 24.89 13.07 -15.48
C ARG A 407 25.62 13.61 -16.72
N TRP A 408 25.66 14.92 -16.89
CA TRP A 408 26.42 15.54 -17.98
C TRP A 408 27.91 15.25 -17.82
N ALA A 409 28.46 15.46 -16.62
CA ALA A 409 29.88 15.21 -16.34
C ALA A 409 30.27 13.75 -16.58
N ALA A 410 29.41 12.81 -16.16
CA ALA A 410 29.60 11.38 -16.39
C ALA A 410 29.68 11.04 -17.90
N CYS A 411 28.76 11.57 -18.72
CA CYS A 411 28.77 11.36 -20.17
C CYS A 411 30.00 11.96 -20.86
N GLN A 412 30.47 13.13 -20.39
CA GLN A 412 31.70 13.72 -20.93
C GLN A 412 32.92 12.88 -20.56
N LEU A 413 33.00 12.36 -19.32
CA LEU A 413 34.07 11.46 -18.92
C LEU A 413 34.07 10.17 -19.75
N ASP A 414 32.92 9.57 -20.02
CA ASP A 414 32.84 8.40 -20.91
C ASP A 414 33.42 8.70 -22.30
N THR A 415 33.16 9.90 -22.83
CA THR A 415 33.71 10.34 -24.12
C THR A 415 35.23 10.54 -24.04
N LEU A 416 35.73 11.17 -22.96
CA LEU A 416 37.15 11.45 -22.74
C LEU A 416 37.96 10.17 -22.48
N ALA A 417 37.37 9.13 -21.90
CA ALA A 417 38.02 7.84 -21.67
C ALA A 417 38.55 7.21 -22.98
N HIS A 418 37.86 7.47 -24.10
CA HIS A 418 38.24 7.00 -25.43
C HIS A 418 39.33 7.86 -26.11
N CYS A 419 39.67 9.02 -25.55
CA CYS A 419 40.76 9.85 -26.07
C CYS A 419 42.11 9.23 -25.71
N LEU A 420 42.89 8.88 -26.74
CA LEU A 420 44.19 8.21 -26.57
C LEU A 420 45.39 9.17 -26.47
N THR A 421 45.22 10.44 -26.82
CA THR A 421 46.30 11.45 -26.86
C THR A 421 45.88 12.76 -26.22
N ARG A 422 46.83 13.50 -25.62
CA ARG A 422 46.58 14.81 -25.00
C ARG A 422 45.86 15.77 -25.94
N GLY A 423 46.29 15.82 -27.21
CA GLY A 423 45.66 16.68 -28.22
C GLY A 423 44.24 16.28 -28.62
N LYS A 424 43.82 15.02 -28.41
CA LYS A 424 42.42 14.61 -28.56
C LYS A 424 41.59 15.01 -27.34
N VAL A 425 42.14 14.83 -26.13
CA VAL A 425 41.49 15.29 -24.88
C VAL A 425 41.22 16.79 -24.94
N ARG A 426 42.23 17.61 -25.24
CA ARG A 426 42.08 19.08 -25.32
C ARG A 426 41.06 19.54 -26.36
N ARG A 427 41.02 18.88 -27.53
CA ARG A 427 40.00 19.18 -28.56
C ARG A 427 38.59 18.79 -28.09
N ALA A 428 38.45 17.64 -27.42
CA ALA A 428 37.16 17.23 -26.86
C ALA A 428 36.71 18.18 -25.73
N LEU A 429 37.62 18.69 -24.90
CA LEU A 429 37.32 19.70 -23.87
C LEU A 429 36.93 21.06 -24.46
N GLN A 430 37.43 21.41 -25.66
CA GLN A 430 37.06 22.65 -26.35
C GLN A 430 35.69 22.57 -27.03
N ASP A 431 35.29 21.37 -27.44
CA ASP A 431 34.02 21.10 -28.13
C ASP A 431 33.07 20.32 -27.20
N LEU A 432 32.83 20.82 -25.99
CA LEU A 432 31.88 20.20 -25.06
C LEU A 432 30.44 20.66 -25.37
N PRO A 433 29.44 19.76 -25.26
CA PRO A 433 28.03 20.12 -25.40
C PRO A 433 27.59 21.04 -24.25
N LYS A 434 26.72 22.02 -24.53
CA LYS A 434 26.31 23.03 -23.52
C LYS A 434 25.26 22.48 -22.57
N THR A 435 24.42 21.58 -23.03
CA THR A 435 23.35 20.97 -22.24
C THR A 435 23.47 19.46 -22.19
N LEU A 436 22.74 18.85 -21.25
CA LEU A 436 22.58 17.39 -21.21
C LEU A 436 21.89 16.85 -22.47
N TYR A 437 20.94 17.60 -23.05
CA TYR A 437 20.26 17.18 -24.27
C TYR A 437 21.15 17.29 -25.52
N ASP A 438 22.00 18.33 -25.61
CA ASP A 438 23.01 18.42 -26.67
C ASP A 438 23.99 17.23 -26.63
N THR A 439 24.20 16.67 -25.43
CA THR A 439 24.99 15.44 -25.26
C THR A 439 24.27 14.24 -25.85
N TYR A 440 22.95 14.13 -25.63
CA TYR A 440 22.13 13.09 -26.22
C TYR A 440 22.00 13.24 -27.74
N ASP A 441 21.86 14.45 -28.27
CA ASP A 441 21.87 14.69 -29.72
C ASP A 441 23.14 14.12 -30.35
N ARG A 442 24.30 14.43 -29.77
CA ARG A 442 25.59 13.90 -30.25
C ARG A 442 25.70 12.38 -30.14
N MET A 443 25.10 11.77 -29.11
CA MET A 443 25.07 10.31 -28.97
C MET A 443 24.19 9.69 -30.05
N ILE A 444 22.98 10.22 -30.23
CA ILE A 444 22.01 9.72 -31.21
C ILE A 444 22.51 9.86 -32.64
N LEU A 445 23.15 10.98 -32.99
CA LEU A 445 23.80 11.15 -34.29
C LEU A 445 24.89 10.09 -34.54
N LYS A 446 25.70 9.78 -33.51
CA LYS A 446 26.72 8.72 -33.63
C LYS A 446 26.13 7.32 -33.75
N ILE A 447 25.00 7.07 -33.09
CA ILE A 447 24.28 5.79 -33.17
C ILE A 447 23.68 5.64 -34.57
N ASP A 448 23.06 6.69 -35.09
CA ASP A 448 22.48 6.74 -36.43
C ASP A 448 23.52 6.49 -37.53
N GLU A 449 24.68 7.13 -37.44
CA GLU A 449 25.79 6.94 -38.39
C GLU A 449 26.46 5.55 -38.28
N SER A 450 26.16 4.79 -37.23
CA SER A 450 26.73 3.46 -37.01
C SER A 450 26.00 2.40 -37.83
N PRO A 451 26.67 1.31 -38.24
CA PRO A 451 26.01 0.21 -38.95
C PRO A 451 24.93 -0.49 -38.12
N ASN A 452 24.93 -0.32 -36.80
CA ASN A 452 24.02 -0.98 -35.86
C ASN A 452 22.96 -0.02 -35.31
N GLY A 453 22.61 1.02 -36.08
CA GLY A 453 21.72 2.08 -35.62
C GLY A 453 20.26 1.63 -35.45
N GLU A 454 19.81 0.65 -36.23
CA GLU A 454 18.44 0.11 -36.17
C GLU A 454 18.24 -0.78 -34.93
N GLU A 455 19.22 -1.61 -34.62
CA GLU A 455 19.27 -2.47 -33.43
C GLU A 455 19.29 -1.61 -32.17
N ALA A 456 20.11 -0.55 -32.16
CA ALA A 456 20.15 0.40 -31.05
C ALA A 456 18.80 1.12 -30.86
N LEU A 457 18.14 1.51 -31.95
CA LEU A 457 16.79 2.11 -31.89
C LEU A 457 15.77 1.12 -31.31
N ASN A 458 15.79 -0.14 -31.73
CA ASN A 458 14.90 -1.18 -31.20
C ASN A 458 15.14 -1.41 -29.70
N ILE A 459 16.40 -1.53 -29.26
CA ILE A 459 16.74 -1.66 -27.84
C ILE A 459 16.22 -0.46 -27.03
N LEU A 460 16.51 0.76 -27.47
CA LEU A 460 16.07 1.97 -26.78
C LEU A 460 14.55 2.06 -26.71
N ARG A 461 13.83 1.61 -27.75
CA ARG A 461 12.36 1.57 -27.76
C ARG A 461 11.80 0.58 -26.75
N PHE A 462 12.34 -0.65 -26.70
CA PHE A 462 11.95 -1.64 -25.71
C PHE A 462 12.25 -1.16 -24.28
N LEU A 463 13.43 -0.59 -24.03
CA LEU A 463 13.79 -0.04 -22.72
C LEU A 463 12.92 1.15 -22.27
N THR A 464 12.26 1.83 -23.22
CA THR A 464 11.41 3.00 -22.95
C THR A 464 9.98 2.59 -22.58
N PHE A 465 9.41 1.57 -23.24
CA PHE A 465 7.99 1.24 -23.20
C PHE A 465 7.64 -0.20 -22.75
N ALA A 466 8.63 -1.04 -22.46
CA ALA A 466 8.36 -2.38 -21.96
C ALA A 466 7.59 -2.37 -20.62
N GLN A 467 6.71 -3.36 -20.42
CA GLN A 467 5.84 -3.47 -19.24
C GLN A 467 6.58 -3.90 -17.97
N ARG A 468 7.76 -4.51 -18.16
CA ARG A 468 8.70 -4.82 -17.09
C ARG A 468 10.13 -4.65 -17.60
N PRO A 469 11.12 -4.50 -16.71
CA PRO A 469 12.53 -4.59 -17.09
C PRO A 469 12.80 -5.90 -17.86
N LEU A 470 13.51 -5.78 -18.97
CA LEU A 470 13.94 -6.90 -19.80
C LEU A 470 15.32 -7.39 -19.35
N SER A 471 15.52 -8.70 -19.35
CA SER A 471 16.82 -9.29 -19.09
C SER A 471 17.81 -8.93 -20.21
N ALA A 472 19.10 -9.06 -19.90
CA ALA A 472 20.17 -8.96 -20.88
C ALA A 472 19.92 -9.86 -22.11
N GLU A 473 19.51 -11.10 -21.88
CA GLU A 473 19.31 -12.11 -22.92
C GLU A 473 18.07 -11.81 -23.77
N GLU A 474 16.99 -11.30 -23.15
CA GLU A 474 15.79 -10.84 -23.86
C GLU A 474 16.12 -9.70 -24.83
N LEU A 475 16.94 -8.73 -24.40
CA LEU A 475 17.34 -7.60 -25.23
C LEU A 475 18.28 -7.99 -26.37
N LEU A 476 19.08 -9.05 -26.22
CA LEU A 476 19.86 -9.59 -27.34
C LEU A 476 18.91 -10.13 -28.41
N GLU A 477 17.88 -10.90 -28.05
CA GLU A 477 16.92 -11.39 -29.04
C GLU A 477 16.08 -10.28 -29.69
N VAL A 478 15.83 -9.16 -28.99
CA VAL A 478 15.20 -7.98 -29.60
C VAL A 478 16.00 -7.46 -30.80
N THR A 479 17.33 -7.60 -30.81
CA THR A 479 18.15 -7.19 -31.96
C THR A 479 17.96 -8.05 -33.21
N GLY A 480 17.55 -9.31 -33.06
CA GLY A 480 17.21 -10.17 -34.18
C GLY A 480 15.87 -9.85 -34.85
N ILE A 481 15.12 -8.87 -34.34
CA ILE A 481 13.83 -8.47 -34.91
C ILE A 481 14.06 -7.39 -35.96
N VAL A 482 14.00 -7.80 -37.21
CA VAL A 482 14.26 -6.95 -38.37
C VAL A 482 12.95 -6.35 -38.87
N LEU A 483 12.80 -5.04 -38.70
CA LEU A 483 11.62 -4.25 -39.07
C LEU A 483 11.92 -3.42 -40.32
N THR A 484 12.05 -4.08 -41.48
CA THR A 484 12.25 -3.41 -42.77
C THR A 484 10.92 -3.00 -43.40
N ASP A 485 10.95 -2.22 -44.49
CA ASP A 485 9.77 -1.90 -45.31
C ASP A 485 9.08 -3.16 -45.91
N GLY A 486 9.70 -4.34 -45.80
CA GLY A 486 9.15 -5.65 -46.19
C GLY A 486 8.40 -6.37 -45.07
N ASP A 487 8.29 -7.70 -45.18
CA ASP A 487 7.72 -8.52 -44.12
C ASP A 487 8.68 -8.54 -42.91
N PRO A 488 8.25 -8.10 -41.71
CA PRO A 488 9.12 -8.15 -40.54
C PRO A 488 9.40 -9.60 -40.15
N ILE A 489 10.66 -9.90 -39.87
CA ILE A 489 11.13 -11.24 -39.55
C ILE A 489 11.97 -11.25 -38.28
N PHE A 490 11.99 -12.39 -37.62
CA PHE A 490 13.02 -12.68 -36.65
C PHE A 490 14.15 -13.43 -37.36
N ASP A 491 15.31 -12.79 -37.48
CA ASP A 491 16.52 -13.40 -38.00
C ASP A 491 17.48 -13.71 -36.85
N LYS A 492 17.82 -14.99 -36.71
CA LYS A 492 18.74 -15.45 -35.67
C LYS A 492 20.17 -14.98 -35.93
N ASP A 493 20.54 -14.75 -37.19
CA ASP A 493 21.89 -14.32 -37.56
C ASP A 493 22.14 -12.84 -37.22
N GLU A 494 21.08 -12.05 -37.03
CA GLU A 494 21.13 -10.64 -36.59
C GLU A 494 21.15 -10.47 -35.06
N VAL A 495 20.98 -11.56 -34.30
CA VAL A 495 21.02 -11.52 -32.82
C VAL A 495 22.45 -11.29 -32.33
N LEU A 496 22.64 -10.20 -31.57
CA LEU A 496 23.90 -9.92 -30.89
C LEU A 496 24.31 -11.07 -29.94
N GLN A 497 25.61 -11.38 -29.90
CA GLN A 497 26.14 -12.54 -29.16
C GLN A 497 26.75 -12.16 -27.80
N ASP A 498 27.16 -10.90 -27.60
CA ASP A 498 27.74 -10.41 -26.35
C ASP A 498 26.90 -9.25 -25.80
N LEU A 499 26.49 -9.35 -24.53
CA LEU A 499 25.77 -8.31 -23.81
C LEU A 499 26.50 -6.96 -23.83
N ARG A 500 27.83 -6.99 -23.86
CA ARG A 500 28.66 -5.77 -23.91
C ARG A 500 28.51 -5.03 -25.23
N ASP A 501 28.07 -5.69 -26.29
CA ASP A 501 27.81 -5.03 -27.56
C ASP A 501 26.59 -4.10 -27.46
N ILE A 502 25.60 -4.40 -26.61
CA ILE A 502 24.49 -3.48 -26.31
C ILE A 502 25.02 -2.16 -25.75
N LEU A 503 25.97 -2.21 -24.80
CA LEU A 503 26.63 -1.00 -24.27
C LEU A 503 27.45 -0.24 -25.32
N ARG A 504 28.00 -0.94 -26.31
CA ARG A 504 28.77 -0.32 -27.40
C ARG A 504 27.87 0.40 -28.39
N ILE A 505 26.74 -0.20 -28.76
CA ILE A 505 25.82 0.37 -29.75
C ILE A 505 24.92 1.45 -29.14
N CYS A 506 24.47 1.31 -27.90
CA CYS A 506 23.62 2.30 -27.23
C CYS A 506 24.42 3.36 -26.45
N LEU A 507 25.76 3.29 -26.48
CA LEU A 507 26.67 4.21 -25.78
C LEU A 507 26.29 4.38 -24.29
N SER A 508 26.54 5.57 -23.73
CA SER A 508 26.19 5.89 -22.34
C SER A 508 24.69 6.04 -22.07
N LEU A 509 23.79 5.82 -23.05
CA LEU A 509 22.34 5.96 -22.86
C LEU A 509 21.75 4.82 -22.01
N VAL A 510 22.46 3.70 -21.92
CA VAL A 510 22.06 2.50 -21.18
C VAL A 510 23.10 2.10 -20.13
N SER A 511 22.67 1.35 -19.13
CA SER A 511 23.54 0.82 -18.07
C SER A 511 23.17 -0.61 -17.72
N ILE A 512 24.17 -1.47 -17.48
CA ILE A 512 23.97 -2.81 -16.94
C ILE A 512 23.82 -2.72 -15.43
N ILE A 513 22.80 -3.37 -14.88
CA ILE A 513 22.67 -3.63 -13.45
C ILE A 513 23.09 -5.07 -13.19
N PRO A 514 24.12 -5.30 -12.34
CA PRO A 514 24.49 -6.66 -11.94
C PRO A 514 23.39 -7.27 -11.08
N ALA A 515 23.10 -8.55 -11.29
CA ALA A 515 22.14 -9.32 -10.48
C ALA A 515 22.49 -9.22 -8.99
N VAL A 516 21.54 -8.80 -8.16
CA VAL A 516 21.69 -8.83 -6.70
C VAL A 516 21.60 -10.30 -6.26
N GLN A 517 22.61 -10.80 -5.56
CA GLN A 517 22.67 -12.20 -5.10
C GLN A 517 21.86 -12.49 -3.83
N ASP A 518 21.15 -11.50 -3.28
CA ASP A 518 20.45 -11.65 -2.00
C ASP A 518 19.09 -12.34 -2.21
N ARG A 519 19.15 -13.68 -2.25
CA ARG A 519 17.99 -14.56 -2.10
C ARG A 519 17.53 -14.55 -0.64
N GLU A 520 16.67 -13.60 -0.28
CA GLU A 520 15.57 -13.91 0.63
C GLU A 520 14.28 -13.85 -0.20
N LYS A 521 13.80 -15.04 -0.58
CA LYS A 521 12.54 -15.19 -1.30
C LYS A 521 11.39 -14.69 -0.42
N SER A 522 10.98 -13.44 -0.64
CA SER A 522 9.66 -12.95 -0.30
C SER A 522 8.66 -13.62 -1.26
N ASN A 523 7.86 -14.53 -0.73
CA ASN A 523 6.98 -15.43 -1.47
C ASN A 523 5.67 -14.76 -1.96
N THR A 524 5.67 -13.45 -2.23
CA THR A 524 4.43 -12.70 -2.50
C THR A 524 4.50 -11.71 -3.67
N ASP A 525 5.53 -11.74 -4.51
CA ASP A 525 5.53 -10.93 -5.74
C ASP A 525 5.42 -11.86 -6.95
N THR A 526 4.25 -11.85 -7.62
CA THR A 526 4.04 -12.48 -8.94
C THR A 526 4.78 -11.73 -10.05
N ARG A 527 5.88 -11.06 -9.72
CA ARG A 527 6.78 -10.37 -10.62
C ARG A 527 8.14 -11.01 -10.44
N VAL A 528 8.42 -11.99 -11.30
CA VAL A 528 9.75 -12.55 -11.46
C VAL A 528 10.68 -11.39 -11.86
N GLU A 529 11.38 -10.80 -10.90
CA GLU A 529 12.56 -10.00 -11.22
C GLU A 529 13.50 -10.91 -12.03
N PRO A 530 13.97 -10.48 -13.22
CA PRO A 530 14.74 -11.35 -14.08
C PRO A 530 15.96 -11.89 -13.35
N THR A 531 16.12 -13.21 -13.37
CA THR A 531 17.24 -13.94 -12.76
C THR A 531 18.53 -13.70 -13.56
N GLY A 532 19.11 -12.50 -13.49
CA GLY A 532 20.34 -12.20 -14.25
C GLY A 532 20.72 -10.72 -14.29
N GLU A 533 21.82 -10.43 -15.01
CA GLU A 533 22.15 -9.04 -15.35
C GLU A 533 21.05 -8.49 -16.27
N TYR A 534 20.56 -7.28 -16.00
CA TYR A 534 19.58 -6.63 -16.87
C TYR A 534 20.03 -5.22 -17.24
N ILE A 535 19.58 -4.77 -18.41
CA ILE A 535 19.92 -3.46 -18.96
C ILE A 535 18.74 -2.53 -18.75
N ARG A 536 19.05 -1.28 -18.40
CA ARG A 536 18.07 -0.20 -18.35
C ARG A 536 18.59 1.06 -19.01
N LEU A 537 17.69 2.01 -19.24
CA LEU A 537 18.09 3.39 -19.50
C LEU A 537 18.96 3.88 -18.34
N ALA A 538 20.10 4.49 -18.67
CA ALA A 538 21.08 4.88 -17.68
C ALA A 538 20.59 6.02 -16.76
N HIS A 539 19.58 6.77 -17.19
CA HIS A 539 18.91 7.81 -16.39
C HIS A 539 17.54 8.15 -16.99
N PHE A 540 16.57 8.59 -16.17
CA PHE A 540 15.21 8.95 -16.61
C PHE A 540 15.21 10.01 -17.72
N SER A 541 16.15 10.96 -17.70
CA SER A 541 16.30 11.98 -18.74
C SER A 541 16.57 11.45 -20.13
N VAL A 542 17.04 10.21 -20.27
CA VAL A 542 17.15 9.55 -21.57
C VAL A 542 15.76 9.23 -22.11
N LYS A 543 14.87 8.68 -21.27
CA LYS A 543 13.47 8.41 -21.62
C LYS A 543 12.76 9.69 -22.05
N GLU A 544 12.89 10.75 -21.25
CA GLU A 544 12.29 12.06 -21.56
C GLU A 544 12.77 12.62 -22.89
N TYR A 545 14.09 12.53 -23.14
CA TYR A 545 14.64 12.98 -24.40
C TYR A 545 14.05 12.19 -25.58
N LEU A 546 14.03 10.86 -25.49
CA LEU A 546 13.50 9.97 -26.55
C LEU A 546 12.01 10.18 -26.82
N VAL A 547 11.18 10.43 -25.78
CA VAL A 547 9.73 10.61 -25.92
C VAL A 547 9.34 12.04 -26.31
N SER A 548 10.23 13.02 -26.07
CA SER A 548 9.98 14.41 -26.46
C SER A 548 10.06 14.63 -27.97
N THR A 549 9.60 15.79 -28.45
CA THR A 549 9.81 16.25 -29.84
C THR A 549 11.21 16.82 -30.08
N ARG A 550 12.12 16.70 -29.11
CA ARG A 550 13.46 17.28 -29.13
C ARG A 550 14.53 16.45 -29.84
N PRO A 551 14.43 15.11 -30.01
CA PRO A 551 15.49 14.37 -30.66
C PRO A 551 15.87 15.00 -31.99
N CYS A 552 17.15 15.26 -32.18
CA CYS A 552 17.67 15.85 -33.42
C CYS A 552 17.33 15.02 -34.68
N LEU A 553 16.99 13.73 -34.51
CA LEU A 553 16.54 12.83 -35.56
C LEU A 553 15.12 12.34 -35.28
N GLU A 554 14.21 12.59 -36.22
CA GLU A 554 12.79 12.22 -36.13
C GLU A 554 12.60 10.72 -35.83
N LYS A 555 13.42 9.84 -36.41
CA LYS A 555 13.34 8.39 -36.19
C LYS A 555 13.62 7.93 -34.75
N PHE A 556 14.30 8.75 -33.95
CA PHE A 556 14.56 8.49 -32.52
C PHE A 556 13.56 9.23 -31.61
N SER A 557 12.62 9.98 -32.18
CA SER A 557 11.48 10.54 -31.48
C SER A 557 10.44 9.44 -31.29
N LEU A 558 10.41 8.85 -30.10
CA LEU A 558 9.57 7.71 -29.77
C LEU A 558 8.20 8.16 -29.29
N LEU A 559 7.25 8.25 -30.23
CA LEU A 559 5.84 8.44 -29.89
C LEU A 559 5.31 7.16 -29.22
N GLU A 560 4.52 7.33 -28.16
CA GLU A 560 4.03 6.22 -27.33
C GLU A 560 3.22 5.20 -28.15
N LYS A 561 2.21 5.66 -28.90
CA LYS A 561 1.36 4.76 -29.69
C LYS A 561 2.14 4.01 -30.77
N ASP A 562 2.99 4.71 -31.52
CA ASP A 562 3.81 4.11 -32.59
C ASP A 562 4.83 3.12 -32.01
N SER A 563 5.40 3.45 -30.86
CA SER A 563 6.35 2.56 -30.18
C SER A 563 5.66 1.30 -29.67
N HIS A 564 4.46 1.41 -29.11
CA HIS A 564 3.66 0.26 -28.71
C HIS A 564 3.20 -0.58 -29.91
N ASP A 565 2.91 0.03 -31.06
CA ASP A 565 2.60 -0.68 -32.31
C ASP A 565 3.77 -1.57 -32.74
N ILE A 566 4.97 -0.99 -32.70
CA ILE A 566 6.22 -1.69 -33.01
C ILE A 566 6.51 -2.79 -31.98
N LEU A 567 6.40 -2.52 -30.68
CA LEU A 567 6.64 -3.54 -29.64
C LEU A 567 5.70 -4.74 -29.81
N ALA A 568 4.41 -4.50 -30.03
CA ALA A 568 3.46 -5.58 -30.31
C ALA A 568 3.80 -6.32 -31.61
N THR A 569 4.15 -5.61 -32.68
CA THR A 569 4.59 -6.22 -33.94
C THR A 569 5.83 -7.09 -33.73
N SER A 570 6.82 -6.60 -32.99
CA SER A 570 8.05 -7.33 -32.64
C SER A 570 7.75 -8.60 -31.84
N CYS A 571 6.89 -8.52 -30.81
CA CYS A 571 6.48 -9.68 -30.04
C CYS A 571 5.73 -10.70 -30.91
N LEU A 572 4.81 -10.25 -31.78
CA LEU A 572 4.09 -11.11 -32.70
C LEU A 572 5.06 -11.81 -33.66
N VAL A 573 5.95 -11.07 -34.33
CA VAL A 573 6.97 -11.63 -35.24
C VAL A 573 7.81 -12.68 -34.54
N TYR A 574 8.24 -12.41 -33.31
CA TYR A 574 8.97 -13.37 -32.51
C TYR A 574 8.13 -14.63 -32.23
N LEU A 575 6.86 -14.50 -31.84
CA LEU A 575 5.98 -15.65 -31.59
C LEU A 575 5.67 -16.47 -32.86
N HIS A 576 5.61 -15.84 -34.04
CA HIS A 576 5.37 -16.53 -35.31
C HIS A 576 6.52 -17.47 -35.72
N ARG A 577 7.71 -17.36 -35.11
CA ARG A 577 8.81 -18.29 -35.38
C ARG A 577 8.47 -19.74 -34.99
N PHE A 578 7.56 -19.92 -34.03
CA PHE A 578 7.23 -21.22 -33.46
C PHE A 578 6.22 -21.98 -34.33
N GLN A 579 6.70 -22.53 -35.44
CA GLN A 579 5.87 -23.28 -36.41
C GLN A 579 5.84 -24.80 -36.14
N GLY A 580 6.36 -25.26 -35.00
CA GLY A 580 6.41 -26.68 -34.62
C GLY A 580 6.25 -26.90 -33.12
N GLU A 581 6.66 -28.06 -32.62
CA GLU A 581 6.64 -28.38 -31.18
C GLU A 581 7.92 -27.92 -30.44
N GLU A 582 8.57 -26.87 -30.93
CA GLU A 582 9.81 -26.33 -30.34
C GLU A 582 9.61 -25.85 -28.89
N TRP A 583 8.35 -25.54 -28.53
CA TRP A 583 7.93 -25.29 -27.16
C TRP A 583 8.12 -26.50 -26.24
N LYS A 584 8.25 -27.75 -26.72
CA LYS A 584 8.54 -28.90 -25.85
C LYS A 584 9.91 -28.81 -25.18
N ASP A 585 10.82 -27.99 -25.73
CA ASP A 585 12.11 -27.68 -25.14
C ASP A 585 12.08 -26.38 -24.29
N CYS A 586 10.90 -25.79 -24.03
CA CYS A 586 10.72 -24.48 -23.35
C CYS A 586 11.20 -24.44 -21.90
N ASN A 587 11.49 -25.59 -21.29
CA ASN A 587 12.07 -25.71 -19.94
C ASN A 587 13.47 -25.09 -19.81
N SER A 588 14.03 -24.59 -20.91
CA SER A 588 15.22 -23.77 -20.91
C SER A 588 14.83 -22.34 -21.26
N GLU A 589 14.52 -21.51 -20.25
CA GLU A 589 14.48 -20.04 -20.42
C GLU A 589 15.73 -19.55 -21.19
N ALA A 590 16.86 -20.26 -21.00
CA ALA A 590 18.11 -20.08 -21.73
C ALA A 590 18.06 -20.28 -23.27
N LYS A 591 17.03 -20.92 -23.84
CA LYS A 591 16.93 -21.21 -25.29
C LYS A 591 16.07 -20.21 -26.04
N PHE A 592 15.04 -19.65 -25.40
CA PHE A 592 14.15 -18.64 -25.99
C PHE A 592 13.86 -17.50 -24.99
N PRO A 593 14.87 -16.67 -24.66
CA PRO A 593 14.74 -15.63 -23.64
C PRO A 593 13.52 -14.72 -23.79
N LEU A 594 13.23 -14.24 -25.01
CA LEU A 594 12.14 -13.26 -25.24
C LEU A 594 10.73 -13.89 -25.27
N ALA A 595 10.60 -15.22 -25.31
CA ALA A 595 9.32 -15.89 -25.49
C ALA A 595 8.31 -15.57 -24.39
N GLY A 596 8.74 -15.53 -23.13
CA GLY A 596 7.87 -15.24 -22.00
C GLY A 596 7.34 -13.82 -22.02
N TYR A 597 8.23 -12.85 -22.21
CA TYR A 597 7.84 -11.45 -22.36
C TYR A 597 6.88 -11.27 -23.55
N ALA A 598 7.25 -11.81 -24.72
CA ALA A 598 6.46 -11.69 -25.92
C ALA A 598 5.06 -12.30 -25.74
N ALA A 599 4.95 -13.49 -25.14
CA ALA A 599 3.68 -14.19 -24.97
C ALA A 599 2.70 -13.46 -24.04
N VAL A 600 3.19 -12.84 -22.97
CA VAL A 600 2.36 -12.17 -21.95
C VAL A 600 2.02 -10.73 -22.31
N HIS A 601 2.94 -9.98 -22.93
CA HIS A 601 2.81 -8.53 -23.03
C HIS A 601 2.43 -8.00 -24.42
N TRP A 602 2.43 -8.82 -25.47
CA TRP A 602 2.09 -8.34 -26.82
C TRP A 602 0.67 -7.76 -26.91
N THR A 603 -0.30 -8.36 -26.20
CA THR A 603 -1.70 -7.93 -26.20
C THR A 603 -1.89 -6.56 -25.53
N HIS A 604 -1.16 -6.30 -24.45
CA HIS A 604 -1.12 -4.99 -23.81
C HIS A 604 -0.61 -3.92 -24.80
N HIS A 605 0.52 -4.17 -25.46
CA HIS A 605 1.10 -3.23 -26.42
C HIS A 605 0.15 -2.97 -27.61
N ALA A 606 -0.51 -4.01 -28.13
CA ALA A 606 -1.48 -3.88 -29.21
C ALA A 606 -2.70 -3.02 -28.82
N ARG A 607 -3.14 -3.13 -27.56
CA ARG A 607 -4.24 -2.31 -27.02
C ARG A 607 -3.86 -0.83 -26.89
N VAL A 608 -2.66 -0.53 -26.39
CA VAL A 608 -2.21 0.87 -26.23
C VAL A 608 -2.01 1.54 -27.59
N SER A 609 -1.54 0.78 -28.59
CA SER A 609 -1.43 1.30 -29.95
C SER A 609 -2.77 1.43 -30.66
N ASP A 610 -3.85 0.82 -30.17
CA ASP A 610 -5.17 0.80 -30.82
C ASP A 610 -5.11 0.22 -32.25
N PHE A 611 -4.21 -0.73 -32.49
CA PHE A 611 -4.03 -1.39 -33.78
C PHE A 611 -3.87 -0.45 -34.98
N GLN A 612 -3.05 0.60 -34.85
CA GLN A 612 -2.86 1.57 -35.94
C GLN A 612 -2.43 0.90 -37.24
N SER A 613 -1.50 -0.06 -37.14
CA SER A 613 -0.94 -0.73 -38.30
C SER A 613 -1.84 -1.87 -38.79
N LYS A 614 -2.20 -1.81 -40.08
CA LYS A 614 -2.82 -2.95 -40.77
C LYS A 614 -1.97 -4.21 -40.61
N ARG A 615 -0.64 -4.05 -40.65
CA ARG A 615 0.28 -5.19 -40.54
C ARG A 615 0.22 -5.87 -39.18
N GLN A 616 0.15 -5.09 -38.09
CA GLN A 616 -0.01 -5.64 -36.75
C GLN A 616 -1.30 -6.45 -36.65
N ARG A 617 -2.41 -5.96 -37.24
CA ARG A 617 -3.67 -6.71 -37.30
C ARG A 617 -3.53 -8.00 -38.09
N ASP A 618 -2.87 -7.97 -39.25
CA ASP A 618 -2.65 -9.15 -40.09
C ASP A 618 -1.84 -10.22 -39.32
N LEU A 619 -0.75 -9.83 -38.64
CA LEU A 619 0.03 -10.73 -37.78
C LEU A 619 -0.79 -11.25 -36.59
N CYS A 620 -1.60 -10.43 -35.93
CA CYS A 620 -2.49 -10.90 -34.87
C CYS A 620 -3.45 -11.97 -35.39
N MET A 621 -4.05 -11.76 -36.57
CA MET A 621 -4.99 -12.70 -37.19
C MET A 621 -4.30 -13.98 -37.62
N GLU A 622 -3.08 -13.89 -38.15
CA GLU A 622 -2.22 -15.04 -38.46
C GLU A 622 -1.93 -15.84 -37.18
N LEU A 623 -1.50 -15.21 -36.09
CA LEU A 623 -1.23 -15.90 -34.83
C LEU A 623 -2.49 -16.58 -34.28
N LEU A 624 -3.64 -15.90 -34.33
CA LEU A 624 -4.91 -16.35 -33.78
C LEU A 624 -5.73 -17.18 -34.78
N THR A 625 -5.09 -17.98 -35.62
CA THR A 625 -5.77 -18.96 -36.48
C THR A 625 -5.58 -20.37 -35.92
N GLU A 626 -6.68 -21.08 -35.57
CA GLU A 626 -6.69 -22.39 -34.87
C GLU A 626 -5.79 -23.48 -35.48
N ARG A 627 -5.45 -23.34 -36.77
CA ARG A 627 -4.67 -24.33 -37.53
C ARG A 627 -3.16 -24.13 -37.43
N LEU A 628 -2.68 -23.02 -36.85
CA LEU A 628 -1.25 -22.71 -36.83
C LEU A 628 -0.58 -23.22 -35.55
N PRO A 629 0.56 -23.92 -35.65
CA PRO A 629 1.37 -24.32 -34.50
C PRO A 629 1.83 -23.14 -33.61
N ALA A 630 1.94 -21.94 -34.18
CA ALA A 630 2.29 -20.72 -33.47
C ALA A 630 1.24 -20.34 -32.40
N TYR A 631 -0.06 -20.50 -32.70
CA TYR A 631 -1.14 -20.28 -31.74
C TYR A 631 -0.99 -21.17 -30.51
N LYS A 632 -0.72 -22.46 -30.74
CA LYS A 632 -0.57 -23.48 -29.70
C LYS A 632 0.66 -23.20 -28.84
N SER A 633 1.76 -22.82 -29.48
CA SER A 633 3.01 -22.43 -28.82
C SER A 633 2.80 -21.19 -27.95
N TRP A 634 2.16 -20.15 -28.49
CA TRP A 634 1.82 -18.94 -27.74
C TRP A 634 0.96 -19.25 -26.52
N HIS A 635 -0.15 -19.98 -26.68
CA HIS A 635 -1.02 -20.33 -25.55
C HIS A 635 -0.26 -21.10 -24.47
N ARG A 636 0.66 -21.99 -24.86
CA ARG A 636 1.49 -22.73 -23.91
C ARG A 636 2.46 -21.82 -23.16
N PHE A 637 3.15 -20.92 -23.84
CA PHE A 637 4.00 -19.93 -23.18
C PHE A 637 3.17 -19.06 -22.23
N TYR A 638 2.04 -18.54 -22.69
CA TYR A 638 1.15 -17.71 -21.88
C TYR A 638 0.67 -18.42 -20.60
N ASP A 639 0.26 -19.69 -20.71
CA ASP A 639 -0.17 -20.52 -19.57
C ASP A 639 0.99 -20.80 -18.59
N LEU A 640 2.18 -21.15 -19.11
CA LEU A 640 3.37 -21.44 -18.29
C LEU A 640 3.83 -20.21 -17.49
N TYR A 641 3.81 -19.02 -18.09
CA TYR A 641 4.32 -17.80 -17.46
C TYR A 641 3.29 -17.11 -16.53
N LEU A 642 2.03 -17.52 -16.52
CA LEU A 642 1.00 -17.00 -15.60
C LEU A 642 0.76 -17.87 -14.36
N ASN A 643 1.02 -19.18 -14.43
CA ASN A 643 0.63 -20.16 -13.40
C ASN A 643 1.81 -20.68 -12.54
N ASP A 644 2.72 -19.78 -12.15
CA ASP A 644 3.94 -19.97 -11.33
C ASP A 644 4.00 -21.30 -10.51
N GLY A 645 4.40 -22.39 -11.18
CA GLY A 645 4.82 -23.65 -10.55
C GLY A 645 3.76 -24.64 -10.07
N GLU A 646 2.43 -24.43 -10.21
CA GLU A 646 1.45 -25.44 -9.74
C GLU A 646 1.20 -26.61 -10.71
N THR A 647 1.66 -26.51 -11.96
CA THR A 647 1.71 -27.66 -12.87
C THR A 647 3.04 -27.77 -13.57
N ASP A 648 4.02 -28.37 -12.88
CA ASP A 648 5.33 -28.80 -13.43
C ASP A 648 5.22 -29.81 -14.60
N ASP A 649 4.02 -30.19 -15.03
CA ASP A 649 3.83 -31.17 -16.09
C ASP A 649 3.74 -30.53 -17.47
N ILE A 650 4.90 -30.12 -18.00
CA ILE A 650 5.06 -29.70 -19.40
C ILE A 650 4.68 -30.82 -20.38
N SER A 651 4.66 -32.09 -19.91
CA SER A 651 4.25 -33.26 -20.68
C SER A 651 2.74 -33.48 -20.74
N ARG A 652 1.94 -32.69 -20.00
CA ARG A 652 0.47 -32.72 -20.11
C ARG A 652 0.05 -32.28 -21.50
N GLU A 653 -0.48 -33.24 -22.27
CA GLU A 653 -0.98 -33.01 -23.62
C GLU A 653 -2.24 -32.12 -23.54
N ILE A 654 -2.13 -30.87 -24.01
CA ILE A 654 -3.27 -29.98 -24.18
C ILE A 654 -4.02 -30.43 -25.45
N THR A 655 -5.14 -31.12 -25.27
CA THR A 655 -5.92 -31.70 -26.37
C THR A 655 -6.89 -30.71 -27.01
N GLU A 656 -7.22 -29.62 -26.31
CA GLU A 656 -8.15 -28.57 -26.78
C GLU A 656 -7.46 -27.21 -26.61
N PHE A 657 -7.73 -26.22 -27.47
CA PHE A 657 -7.25 -24.84 -27.33
C PHE A 657 -8.44 -23.87 -27.43
N PRO A 658 -8.39 -22.67 -26.78
CA PRO A 658 -9.47 -21.70 -26.88
C PRO A 658 -9.70 -21.30 -28.33
N SER A 659 -10.95 -20.96 -28.67
CA SER A 659 -11.21 -20.38 -29.98
C SER A 659 -10.53 -19.01 -30.08
N PRO A 660 -10.11 -18.58 -31.29
CA PRO A 660 -9.56 -17.26 -31.51
C PRO A 660 -10.44 -16.13 -31.01
N LEU A 661 -11.75 -16.28 -31.15
CA LEU A 661 -12.73 -15.32 -30.67
C LEU A 661 -12.70 -15.22 -29.14
N PHE A 662 -12.62 -16.35 -28.43
CA PHE A 662 -12.50 -16.38 -26.97
C PHE A 662 -11.20 -15.72 -26.51
N ALA A 663 -10.07 -16.09 -27.12
CA ALA A 663 -8.76 -15.52 -26.79
C ALA A 663 -8.70 -14.00 -27.06
N ALA A 664 -9.11 -13.56 -28.26
CA ALA A 664 -9.11 -12.14 -28.62
C ALA A 664 -10.04 -11.30 -27.72
N SER A 665 -11.19 -11.87 -27.34
CA SER A 665 -12.14 -11.22 -26.44
C SER A 665 -11.59 -11.12 -25.02
N GLY A 666 -10.92 -12.16 -24.53
CA GLY A 666 -10.23 -12.15 -23.24
C GLY A 666 -8.97 -11.29 -23.20
N GLU A 667 -8.41 -10.92 -24.34
CA GLU A 667 -7.23 -10.06 -24.41
C GLU A 667 -7.56 -8.61 -24.79
N GLY A 668 -8.84 -8.27 -25.00
CA GLY A 668 -9.27 -6.89 -25.27
C GLY A 668 -8.98 -6.42 -26.70
N LEU A 669 -8.85 -7.34 -27.66
CA LEU A 669 -8.43 -7.05 -29.04
C LEU A 669 -9.63 -6.71 -29.95
N VAL A 670 -10.22 -5.52 -29.77
CA VAL A 670 -11.48 -5.10 -30.43
C VAL A 670 -11.47 -5.30 -31.95
N HIS A 671 -10.41 -4.86 -32.63
CA HIS A 671 -10.32 -4.95 -34.10
C HIS A 671 -10.18 -6.39 -34.60
N VAL A 672 -9.49 -7.24 -33.84
CA VAL A 672 -9.36 -8.67 -34.14
C VAL A 672 -10.70 -9.37 -33.96
N VAL A 673 -11.42 -9.09 -32.86
CA VAL A 673 -12.77 -9.60 -32.63
C VAL A 673 -13.70 -9.18 -33.78
N TYR A 674 -13.65 -7.91 -34.20
CA TYR A 674 -14.43 -7.42 -35.33
C TYR A 674 -14.13 -8.21 -36.62
N ALA A 675 -12.86 -8.42 -36.96
CA ALA A 675 -12.45 -9.16 -38.15
C ALA A 675 -12.87 -10.65 -38.10
N ILE A 676 -12.77 -11.31 -36.94
CA ILE A 676 -13.22 -12.69 -36.76
C ILE A 676 -14.74 -12.80 -36.99
N LEU A 677 -15.52 -11.81 -36.51
CA LEU A 677 -16.98 -11.75 -36.67
C LEU A 677 -17.45 -11.28 -38.06
N GLU A 678 -16.54 -11.04 -39.01
CA GLU A 678 -16.86 -10.89 -40.43
C GLU A 678 -16.96 -12.25 -41.15
N ASP A 679 -16.36 -13.31 -40.62
CA ASP A 679 -16.54 -14.67 -41.14
C ASP A 679 -17.92 -15.22 -40.72
N GLU A 680 -18.77 -15.52 -41.70
CA GLU A 680 -20.11 -16.08 -41.47
C GLU A 680 -20.08 -17.45 -40.75
N ASN A 681 -18.92 -18.13 -40.71
CA ASN A 681 -18.74 -19.41 -40.03
C ASN A 681 -18.25 -19.28 -38.58
N ALA A 682 -17.95 -18.06 -38.10
CA ALA A 682 -17.48 -17.86 -36.74
C ALA A 682 -18.58 -18.19 -35.72
N ASN A 683 -18.34 -19.20 -34.88
CA ASN A 683 -19.27 -19.54 -33.79
C ASN A 683 -19.12 -18.52 -32.65
N ILE A 684 -20.00 -17.52 -32.65
CA ILE A 684 -20.01 -16.42 -31.65
C ILE A 684 -20.23 -16.91 -30.21
N ASP A 685 -20.93 -18.03 -30.05
CA ASP A 685 -21.31 -18.62 -28.76
C ASP A 685 -20.41 -19.81 -28.37
N ALA A 686 -19.25 -19.97 -29.01
CA ALA A 686 -18.30 -21.02 -28.65
C ALA A 686 -17.81 -20.86 -27.20
N THR A 687 -17.89 -21.94 -26.41
CA THR A 687 -17.43 -21.98 -25.02
C THR A 687 -16.07 -22.64 -24.88
N TRP A 688 -15.24 -22.17 -23.95
CA TRP A 688 -13.92 -22.73 -23.70
C TRP A 688 -13.82 -23.40 -22.32
N ASN A 689 -13.47 -24.70 -22.28
CA ASN A 689 -13.12 -25.50 -21.08
C ASN A 689 -13.76 -25.05 -19.72
N GLY A 690 -15.07 -24.93 -19.67
CA GLY A 690 -15.81 -24.45 -18.48
C GLY A 690 -15.85 -22.93 -18.34
N MET A 691 -14.82 -22.18 -18.76
CA MET A 691 -14.65 -20.71 -18.66
C MET A 691 -15.66 -19.82 -19.44
N GLY A 692 -16.81 -20.35 -19.87
CA GLY A 692 -17.85 -19.60 -20.56
C GLY A 692 -17.54 -19.25 -22.03
N SER A 693 -18.32 -18.32 -22.58
CA SER A 693 -18.20 -17.81 -23.96
C SER A 693 -17.24 -16.61 -24.07
N ALA A 694 -16.93 -16.19 -25.29
CA ALA A 694 -16.18 -14.97 -25.56
C ALA A 694 -16.81 -13.72 -24.91
N LEU A 695 -18.15 -13.67 -24.87
CA LEU A 695 -18.92 -12.61 -24.22
C LEU A 695 -18.73 -12.63 -22.70
N CYS A 696 -18.75 -13.82 -22.07
CA CYS A 696 -18.48 -13.98 -20.64
C CYS A 696 -17.09 -13.44 -20.28
N GLN A 697 -16.06 -13.86 -21.01
CA GLN A 697 -14.68 -13.46 -20.74
C GLN A 697 -14.45 -11.95 -20.95
N ALA A 698 -15.02 -11.35 -22.00
CA ALA A 698 -14.95 -9.90 -22.21
C ALA A 698 -15.67 -9.11 -21.12
N SER A 699 -16.81 -9.63 -20.64
CA SER A 699 -17.59 -9.01 -19.58
C SER A 699 -16.86 -9.04 -18.24
N LYS A 700 -16.28 -10.19 -17.89
CA LYS A 700 -15.45 -10.40 -16.70
C LYS A 700 -14.27 -9.42 -16.63
N LYS A 701 -13.59 -9.18 -17.76
CA LYS A 701 -12.41 -8.29 -17.84
C LYS A 701 -12.75 -6.81 -18.08
N GLY A 702 -14.03 -6.44 -18.17
CA GLY A 702 -14.42 -5.03 -18.33
C GLY A 702 -14.26 -4.47 -19.76
N TYR A 703 -14.20 -5.32 -20.80
CA TYR A 703 -13.97 -4.87 -22.17
C TYR A 703 -15.27 -4.43 -22.87
N ARG A 704 -15.81 -3.30 -22.42
CA ARG A 704 -17.11 -2.73 -22.84
C ARG A 704 -17.31 -2.71 -24.36
N ARG A 705 -16.31 -2.28 -25.14
CA ARG A 705 -16.39 -2.19 -26.61
C ARG A 705 -16.55 -3.56 -27.29
N ILE A 706 -15.96 -4.60 -26.73
CA ILE A 706 -16.08 -5.98 -27.21
C ILE A 706 -17.45 -6.54 -26.84
N VAL A 707 -17.93 -6.27 -25.62
CA VAL A 707 -19.28 -6.63 -25.19
C VAL A 707 -20.33 -5.99 -26.11
N GLU A 708 -20.23 -4.68 -26.36
CA GLU A 708 -21.10 -3.96 -27.33
C GLU A 708 -21.10 -4.66 -28.70
N LEU A 709 -19.92 -5.01 -29.22
CA LEU A 709 -19.76 -5.63 -30.53
C LEU A 709 -20.35 -7.06 -30.60
N LEU A 710 -20.06 -7.89 -29.61
CA LEU A 710 -20.55 -9.27 -29.54
C LEU A 710 -22.08 -9.30 -29.45
N LEU A 711 -22.67 -8.47 -28.57
CA LEU A 711 -24.13 -8.35 -28.44
C LEU A 711 -24.78 -7.82 -29.73
N ALA A 712 -24.18 -6.82 -30.37
CA ALA A 712 -24.67 -6.29 -31.65
C ALA A 712 -24.63 -7.33 -32.80
N LYS A 713 -23.71 -8.31 -32.72
CA LYS A 713 -23.59 -9.44 -33.65
C LYS A 713 -24.45 -10.64 -33.26
N GLY A 714 -25.25 -10.53 -32.19
CA GLY A 714 -26.21 -11.54 -31.77
C GLY A 714 -25.67 -12.60 -30.82
N ALA A 715 -24.56 -12.33 -30.10
CA ALA A 715 -24.06 -13.21 -29.05
C ALA A 715 -25.14 -13.43 -27.99
N ASN A 716 -25.36 -14.68 -27.59
CA ASN A 716 -26.35 -15.00 -26.59
C ASN A 716 -25.75 -14.77 -25.18
N PRO A 717 -26.32 -13.86 -24.36
CA PRO A 717 -25.81 -13.58 -23.01
C PRO A 717 -25.95 -14.77 -22.04
N ASN A 718 -26.77 -15.76 -22.38
CA ASN A 718 -27.13 -16.90 -21.55
C ASN A 718 -26.41 -18.20 -21.96
N VAL A 719 -25.33 -18.11 -22.74
CA VAL A 719 -24.51 -19.26 -23.10
C VAL A 719 -23.79 -19.78 -21.85
N GLN A 720 -24.03 -21.05 -21.51
CA GLN A 720 -23.37 -21.75 -20.42
C GLN A 720 -22.96 -23.15 -20.87
N ARG A 721 -21.80 -23.63 -20.39
CA ARG A 721 -21.32 -25.01 -20.58
C ARG A 721 -21.56 -25.86 -19.32
N ASP A 722 -21.43 -25.26 -18.14
CA ASP A 722 -21.63 -25.86 -16.82
C ASP A 722 -22.21 -24.83 -15.82
N GLN A 723 -22.48 -25.26 -14.58
CA GLN A 723 -23.12 -24.45 -13.54
C GLN A 723 -22.22 -23.36 -12.92
N TYR A 724 -20.98 -23.20 -13.40
CA TYR A 724 -19.96 -22.37 -12.75
C TYR A 724 -19.73 -21.01 -13.41
N TYR A 725 -20.30 -20.74 -14.59
CA TYR A 725 -20.00 -19.52 -15.33
C TYR A 725 -21.22 -18.92 -16.04
N HIS A 726 -21.84 -17.94 -15.40
CA HIS A 726 -22.91 -17.12 -15.98
C HIS A 726 -22.40 -15.70 -16.25
N THR A 727 -22.47 -15.28 -17.52
CA THR A 727 -21.96 -13.98 -17.99
C THR A 727 -22.42 -12.80 -17.13
N LEU A 728 -23.69 -12.76 -16.74
CA LEU A 728 -24.25 -11.69 -15.91
C LEU A 728 -23.70 -11.72 -14.48
N VAL A 729 -23.56 -12.92 -13.89
CA VAL A 729 -23.02 -13.09 -12.54
C VAL A 729 -21.56 -12.66 -12.51
N GLU A 730 -20.73 -13.18 -13.43
CA GLU A 730 -19.33 -12.78 -13.55
C GLU A 730 -19.19 -11.27 -13.83
N ALA A 731 -19.94 -10.68 -14.75
CA ALA A 731 -19.90 -9.23 -14.99
C ALA A 731 -20.21 -8.40 -13.73
N THR A 732 -21.17 -8.87 -12.94
CA THR A 732 -21.56 -8.22 -11.68
C THR A 732 -20.45 -8.33 -10.63
N ARG A 733 -19.76 -9.47 -10.56
CA ARG A 733 -18.66 -9.72 -9.62
C ARG A 733 -17.45 -8.80 -9.83
N TYR A 734 -17.21 -8.39 -11.07
CA TYR A 734 -16.11 -7.47 -11.41
C TYR A 734 -16.55 -5.99 -11.51
N GLY A 735 -17.83 -5.70 -11.25
CA GLY A 735 -18.32 -4.37 -10.91
C GLY A 735 -18.54 -3.38 -12.07
N ASP A 736 -18.45 -3.81 -13.34
CA ASP A 736 -18.72 -2.91 -14.47
C ASP A 736 -20.23 -2.76 -14.73
N LYS A 737 -20.82 -1.76 -14.08
CA LYS A 737 -22.24 -1.39 -14.19
C LYS A 737 -22.73 -1.26 -15.62
N LYS A 738 -21.91 -0.71 -16.53
CA LYS A 738 -22.35 -0.48 -17.90
C LYS A 738 -22.42 -1.78 -18.68
N ILE A 739 -21.52 -2.73 -18.41
CA ILE A 739 -21.58 -4.07 -18.97
C ILE A 739 -22.82 -4.82 -18.45
N VAL A 740 -23.10 -4.75 -17.14
CA VAL A 740 -24.29 -5.36 -16.55
C VAL A 740 -25.57 -4.83 -17.21
N GLU A 741 -25.68 -3.50 -17.39
CA GLU A 741 -26.81 -2.88 -18.10
C GLU A 741 -26.96 -3.41 -19.53
N MET A 742 -25.87 -3.45 -20.30
CA MET A 742 -25.88 -3.96 -21.67
C MET A 742 -26.31 -5.43 -21.77
N LEU A 743 -25.85 -6.26 -20.83
CA LEU A 743 -26.24 -7.68 -20.77
C LEU A 743 -27.74 -7.83 -20.46
N LEU A 744 -28.25 -7.08 -19.49
CA LEU A 744 -29.68 -7.08 -19.13
C LEU A 744 -30.55 -6.58 -20.29
N ASP A 745 -30.12 -5.55 -21.01
CA ASP A 745 -30.83 -5.05 -22.20
C ASP A 745 -30.78 -6.04 -23.38
N ALA A 746 -29.73 -6.85 -23.46
CA ALA A 746 -29.63 -7.96 -24.41
C ALA A 746 -30.38 -9.23 -24.00
N GLY A 747 -31.10 -9.21 -22.87
CA GLY A 747 -31.91 -10.33 -22.40
C GLY A 747 -31.12 -11.38 -21.59
N ALA A 748 -30.06 -10.96 -20.89
CA ALA A 748 -29.42 -11.82 -19.90
C ALA A 748 -30.42 -12.25 -18.82
N ASP A 749 -30.38 -13.53 -18.45
CA ASP A 749 -31.22 -14.10 -17.42
C ASP A 749 -30.78 -13.57 -16.05
N VAL A 750 -31.60 -12.68 -15.50
CA VAL A 750 -31.39 -12.07 -14.18
C VAL A 750 -31.47 -13.10 -13.05
N HIS A 751 -32.03 -14.27 -13.31
CA HIS A 751 -32.19 -15.38 -12.37
C HIS A 751 -31.17 -16.50 -12.57
N ALA A 752 -30.20 -16.30 -13.48
CA ALA A 752 -29.08 -17.22 -13.66
C ALA A 752 -28.36 -17.45 -12.33
N GLU A 753 -28.15 -18.72 -11.97
CA GLU A 753 -27.57 -19.14 -10.70
C GLU A 753 -26.23 -19.85 -10.95
N GLU A 754 -25.15 -19.26 -10.42
CA GLU A 754 -23.78 -19.75 -10.53
C GLU A 754 -23.31 -20.37 -9.21
N ILE A 755 -22.69 -21.55 -9.25
CA ILE A 755 -22.09 -22.15 -8.06
C ILE A 755 -20.65 -21.65 -7.92
N PRO A 756 -20.18 -21.20 -6.73
CA PRO A 756 -20.90 -21.05 -5.45
C PRO A 756 -21.59 -19.68 -5.24
N TYR A 757 -21.52 -18.76 -6.20
CA TYR A 757 -21.78 -17.33 -6.01
C TYR A 757 -23.27 -16.93 -5.99
N GLY A 758 -24.17 -17.82 -6.40
CA GLY A 758 -25.60 -17.55 -6.53
C GLY A 758 -25.92 -16.72 -7.78
N THR A 759 -26.90 -15.84 -7.65
CA THR A 759 -27.37 -14.97 -8.74
C THR A 759 -26.54 -13.69 -8.86
N ALA A 760 -26.77 -12.92 -9.93
CA ALA A 760 -26.16 -11.60 -10.08
C ALA A 760 -26.54 -10.68 -8.90
N PHE A 761 -27.74 -10.84 -8.34
CA PHE A 761 -28.15 -10.07 -7.16
C PHE A 761 -27.35 -10.44 -5.92
N ASP A 762 -27.03 -11.72 -5.75
CA ASP A 762 -26.19 -12.21 -4.66
C ASP A 762 -24.76 -11.67 -4.79
N ALA A 763 -24.20 -11.70 -6.00
CA ALA A 763 -22.89 -11.11 -6.30
C ALA A 763 -22.84 -9.59 -6.02
N ALA A 764 -23.86 -8.82 -6.44
CA ALA A 764 -23.95 -7.39 -6.16
C ALA A 764 -24.05 -7.10 -4.65
N SER A 765 -24.77 -7.97 -3.92
CA SER A 765 -24.91 -7.88 -2.47
C SER A 765 -23.60 -8.17 -1.73
N GLU A 766 -22.79 -9.13 -2.21
CA GLU A 766 -21.47 -9.46 -1.66
C GLU A 766 -20.48 -8.30 -1.78
N ILE A 767 -20.43 -7.68 -2.96
CA ILE A 767 -19.60 -6.49 -3.21
C ILE A 767 -20.12 -5.28 -2.42
N GLY A 768 -21.42 -5.28 -2.13
CA GLY A 768 -22.13 -4.18 -1.50
C GLY A 768 -22.28 -2.99 -2.43
N ASP A 769 -22.57 -3.24 -3.71
CA ASP A 769 -22.85 -2.20 -4.70
C ASP A 769 -24.36 -1.96 -4.82
N LYS A 770 -24.81 -0.93 -4.10
CA LYS A 770 -26.22 -0.49 -4.08
C LYS A 770 -26.81 -0.25 -5.46
N GLU A 771 -26.06 0.39 -6.36
CA GLU A 771 -26.61 0.77 -7.68
C GLU A 771 -26.78 -0.47 -8.57
N LEU A 772 -25.88 -1.45 -8.47
CA LEU A 772 -26.06 -2.75 -9.16
C LEU A 772 -27.27 -3.50 -8.63
N MET A 773 -27.50 -3.51 -7.32
CA MET A 773 -28.69 -4.11 -6.73
C MET A 773 -29.97 -3.43 -7.23
N GLU A 774 -30.02 -2.09 -7.23
CA GLU A 774 -31.17 -1.34 -7.77
C GLU A 774 -31.39 -1.61 -9.26
N MET A 775 -30.33 -1.69 -10.06
CA MET A 775 -30.40 -2.04 -11.49
C MET A 775 -30.97 -3.44 -11.72
N LEU A 776 -30.50 -4.42 -10.96
CA LEU A 776 -30.98 -5.80 -11.04
C LEU A 776 -32.44 -5.91 -10.61
N LEU A 777 -32.84 -5.24 -9.52
CA LEU A 777 -34.23 -5.19 -9.06
C LEU A 777 -35.17 -4.53 -10.09
N ALA A 778 -34.69 -3.50 -10.78
CA ALA A 778 -35.43 -2.87 -11.89
C ALA A 778 -35.64 -3.80 -13.09
N LYS A 779 -34.90 -4.92 -13.17
CA LYS A 779 -35.06 -5.99 -14.16
C LYS A 779 -35.67 -7.25 -13.52
N ASP A 780 -36.45 -7.08 -12.46
CA ASP A 780 -37.17 -8.14 -11.74
C ASP A 780 -36.27 -9.20 -11.09
N ALA A 781 -35.02 -8.87 -10.74
CA ALA A 781 -34.15 -9.77 -9.99
C ALA A 781 -34.83 -10.27 -8.70
N ASN A 782 -34.64 -11.56 -8.40
CA ASN A 782 -35.17 -12.12 -7.19
C ASN A 782 -34.34 -11.65 -5.99
N LEU A 783 -34.88 -10.68 -5.25
CA LEU A 783 -34.30 -10.16 -4.01
C LEU A 783 -34.15 -11.24 -2.92
N GLU A 784 -34.90 -12.34 -3.05
CA GLU A 784 -34.89 -13.51 -2.17
C GLU A 784 -34.12 -14.70 -2.78
N ALA A 785 -33.27 -14.47 -3.79
CA ALA A 785 -32.45 -15.51 -4.39
C ALA A 785 -31.60 -16.24 -3.33
N ARG A 786 -31.34 -17.53 -3.58
CA ARG A 786 -30.71 -18.45 -2.63
C ARG A 786 -29.40 -18.95 -3.23
N GLY A 787 -28.32 -18.20 -3.12
CA GLY A 787 -26.99 -18.76 -3.35
C GLY A 787 -26.72 -19.90 -2.34
N GLU A 788 -26.18 -21.02 -2.81
CA GLU A 788 -25.89 -22.20 -1.96
C GLU A 788 -24.87 -21.92 -0.84
N CYS A 789 -24.06 -20.85 -0.97
CA CYS A 789 -22.94 -20.57 -0.06
C CYS A 789 -23.11 -19.31 0.80
N TYR A 790 -24.06 -18.43 0.49
CA TYR A 790 -24.22 -17.15 1.19
C TYR A 790 -25.69 -16.96 1.53
N GLY A 791 -26.00 -17.01 2.83
CA GLY A 791 -27.34 -16.72 3.32
C GLY A 791 -27.84 -15.35 2.81
N GLN A 792 -29.13 -15.28 2.51
CA GLN A 792 -29.89 -14.16 1.95
C GLN A 792 -29.29 -12.76 2.18
N ALA A 793 -29.24 -11.92 1.12
CA ALA A 793 -28.62 -10.59 1.08
C ALA A 793 -28.93 -9.68 2.29
N LEU A 794 -30.14 -9.72 2.84
CA LEU A 794 -30.54 -8.94 4.02
C LEU A 794 -29.78 -9.35 5.29
N ILE A 795 -29.49 -10.64 5.46
CA ILE A 795 -28.69 -11.15 6.57
C ILE A 795 -27.24 -10.68 6.42
N GLN A 796 -26.66 -10.74 5.23
CA GLN A 796 -25.29 -10.29 4.99
C GLN A 796 -25.13 -8.77 5.16
N ALA A 797 -26.04 -7.98 4.59
CA ALA A 797 -26.07 -6.53 4.77
C ALA A 797 -26.22 -6.14 6.25
N SER A 798 -27.03 -6.91 7.00
CA SER A 798 -27.12 -6.78 8.45
C SER A 798 -25.77 -7.12 9.09
N ILE A 799 -25.24 -8.34 8.98
CA ILE A 799 -23.97 -8.76 9.62
C ILE A 799 -22.81 -7.79 9.35
N THR A 800 -22.71 -7.28 8.13
CA THR A 800 -21.65 -6.36 7.70
C THR A 800 -21.87 -4.91 8.11
N GLY A 801 -23.04 -4.57 8.66
CA GLY A 801 -23.38 -3.22 9.13
C GLY A 801 -23.63 -2.20 8.01
N ARG A 802 -24.00 -2.67 6.81
CA ARG A 802 -24.21 -1.85 5.61
C ARG A 802 -25.62 -1.27 5.56
N GLU A 803 -25.82 -0.15 6.27
CA GLU A 803 -27.12 0.54 6.40
C GLU A 803 -27.75 0.87 5.04
N ASP A 804 -26.92 1.31 4.09
CA ASP A 804 -27.27 1.64 2.71
C ASP A 804 -27.91 0.47 1.95
N LEU A 805 -27.41 -0.74 2.16
CA LEU A 805 -27.92 -1.97 1.53
C LEU A 805 -29.19 -2.47 2.22
N VAL A 806 -29.24 -2.41 3.56
CA VAL A 806 -30.43 -2.77 4.32
C VAL A 806 -31.61 -1.87 3.95
N GLU A 807 -31.38 -0.56 3.75
CA GLU A 807 -32.41 0.37 3.28
C GLU A 807 -32.98 -0.05 1.91
N VAL A 808 -32.11 -0.37 0.94
CA VAL A 808 -32.52 -0.79 -0.41
C VAL A 808 -33.30 -2.10 -0.37
N LEU A 809 -32.81 -3.09 0.39
CA LEU A 809 -33.45 -4.39 0.51
C LEU A 809 -34.85 -4.28 1.13
N LEU A 810 -34.99 -3.54 2.23
CA LEU A 810 -36.28 -3.32 2.88
C LEU A 810 -37.23 -2.49 2.01
N ALA A 811 -36.74 -1.45 1.35
CA ALA A 811 -37.55 -0.61 0.45
C ALA A 811 -38.10 -1.39 -0.75
N ASN A 812 -37.40 -2.45 -1.18
CA ASN A 812 -37.83 -3.35 -2.25
C ASN A 812 -38.57 -4.61 -1.74
N GLY A 813 -38.90 -4.66 -0.43
CA GLY A 813 -39.78 -5.69 0.12
C GLY A 813 -39.09 -6.98 0.58
N ALA A 814 -37.80 -6.93 0.93
CA ALA A 814 -37.09 -8.06 1.51
C ALA A 814 -37.78 -8.62 2.76
N ASP A 815 -37.91 -9.95 2.81
CA ASP A 815 -38.55 -10.60 3.94
C ASP A 815 -37.63 -10.53 5.17
N VAL A 816 -38.10 -9.85 6.20
CA VAL A 816 -37.43 -9.76 7.50
C VAL A 816 -37.50 -11.08 8.30
N LYS A 817 -38.33 -12.05 7.87
CA LYS A 817 -38.58 -13.36 8.53
C LYS A 817 -37.90 -14.52 7.83
N VAL A 818 -36.62 -14.35 7.49
CA VAL A 818 -35.82 -15.36 6.80
C VAL A 818 -35.66 -16.65 7.61
N ARG A 819 -35.98 -17.81 6.99
CA ARG A 819 -35.67 -19.16 7.46
C ARG A 819 -35.13 -20.02 6.31
N ARG A 820 -34.13 -20.88 6.59
CA ARG A 820 -33.28 -21.59 5.61
C ARG A 820 -33.99 -22.32 4.44
N PRO A 821 -33.27 -22.54 3.31
CA PRO A 821 -33.55 -23.63 2.36
C PRO A 821 -33.31 -25.01 2.98
N SER A 822 -34.19 -25.95 2.67
CA SER A 822 -34.16 -27.34 3.14
C SER A 822 -33.49 -28.25 2.11
N ALA A 823 -32.16 -28.26 2.06
CA ALA A 823 -31.31 -29.37 1.55
C ALA A 823 -29.91 -28.83 1.22
N LEU A 824 -28.89 -29.20 2.01
CA LEU A 824 -27.49 -29.17 1.59
C LEU A 824 -26.80 -30.39 2.19
N ASP A 825 -26.17 -31.20 1.32
CA ASP A 825 -25.50 -32.46 1.69
C ASP A 825 -24.04 -32.20 2.10
N ALA A 826 -23.45 -33.12 2.86
CA ALA A 826 -22.22 -32.97 3.63
C ALA A 826 -20.93 -32.65 2.80
N SER A 827 -20.96 -32.80 1.48
CA SER A 827 -19.83 -32.46 0.60
C SER A 827 -19.71 -30.96 0.32
N MET A 828 -20.82 -30.22 0.31
CA MET A 828 -20.83 -28.76 0.09
C MET A 828 -20.29 -28.00 1.30
N LEU A 829 -20.43 -28.59 2.49
CA LEU A 829 -19.87 -28.10 3.76
C LEU A 829 -18.34 -27.94 3.71
N LYS A 830 -17.64 -28.73 2.89
CA LYS A 830 -16.18 -28.67 2.75
C LYS A 830 -15.71 -27.48 1.89
N LEU A 831 -16.44 -27.15 0.83
CA LEU A 831 -16.16 -25.98 -0.02
C LEU A 831 -16.55 -24.67 0.67
N LEU A 832 -17.62 -24.70 1.48
CA LEU A 832 -18.02 -23.64 2.40
C LEU A 832 -16.97 -23.42 3.52
N LEU A 833 -16.30 -24.47 3.97
CA LEU A 833 -15.18 -24.38 4.93
C LEU A 833 -13.96 -23.67 4.31
N ASP A 834 -13.65 -23.92 3.03
CA ASP A 834 -12.53 -23.27 2.33
C ASP A 834 -12.80 -21.78 2.03
N CYS A 835 -14.05 -21.38 1.72
CA CYS A 835 -14.43 -19.97 1.58
C CYS A 835 -14.59 -19.25 2.95
N ALA A 836 -14.94 -20.01 3.99
CA ALA A 836 -15.04 -19.49 5.35
C ALA A 836 -13.68 -19.16 5.97
N GLU A 837 -12.56 -19.73 5.50
CA GLU A 837 -11.21 -19.38 5.97
C GLU A 837 -10.87 -17.89 5.76
N SER A 838 -11.40 -17.25 4.71
CA SER A 838 -11.17 -15.82 4.44
C SER A 838 -12.00 -14.88 5.32
N PHE A 839 -13.17 -15.33 5.78
CA PHE A 839 -14.02 -14.58 6.72
C PHE A 839 -13.74 -14.89 8.20
N LEU A 840 -13.05 -15.99 8.49
CA LEU A 840 -12.72 -16.44 9.85
C LEU A 840 -11.39 -15.91 10.40
N ALA A 841 -10.73 -14.97 9.71
CA ALA A 841 -9.70 -14.11 10.33
C ALA A 841 -10.26 -13.13 11.39
N ARG A 842 -11.57 -13.21 11.69
CA ARG A 842 -12.22 -12.69 12.90
C ARG A 842 -12.85 -13.81 13.78
N GLY A 843 -12.12 -14.91 13.95
CA GLY A 843 -12.27 -15.78 15.13
C GLY A 843 -13.56 -16.60 15.21
N ALA A 844 -13.61 -17.72 14.51
CA ALA A 844 -14.21 -18.98 14.95
C ALA A 844 -13.42 -20.12 14.30
N VAL A 845 -13.09 -21.23 14.98
CA VAL A 845 -13.82 -22.52 15.16
C VAL A 845 -13.17 -23.30 16.36
N PRO A 846 -13.58 -24.52 16.87
CA PRO A 846 -14.45 -25.59 16.32
C PRO A 846 -15.40 -26.37 17.31
N ASN A 847 -16.62 -26.73 16.84
CA ASN A 847 -17.22 -28.10 16.88
C ASN A 847 -18.73 -28.09 16.55
N GLY A 848 -19.15 -28.00 15.29
CA GLY A 848 -20.58 -28.04 14.94
C GLY A 848 -21.07 -29.38 14.40
N SER A 849 -22.37 -29.64 14.57
CA SER A 849 -23.22 -30.11 13.46
C SER A 849 -24.70 -29.74 13.68
N PRO A 850 -25.49 -29.67 12.60
CA PRO A 850 -25.57 -28.62 11.59
C PRO A 850 -26.65 -27.58 11.97
N ASP A 851 -26.83 -26.53 11.15
CA ASP A 851 -27.97 -25.60 11.13
C ASP A 851 -27.64 -24.14 11.54
N THR A 852 -26.67 -23.51 10.84
CA THR A 852 -26.10 -22.18 11.14
C THR A 852 -26.64 -20.98 10.34
N PHE A 853 -26.80 -19.87 11.07
CA PHE A 853 -27.38 -18.54 10.76
C PHE A 853 -28.92 -18.40 10.91
N GLY A 854 -29.35 -17.73 11.98
CA GLY A 854 -30.74 -17.37 12.27
C GLY A 854 -31.20 -16.07 11.60
N THR A 855 -32.26 -15.44 12.11
CA THR A 855 -32.89 -14.25 11.50
C THR A 855 -31.98 -13.00 11.48
N ALA A 856 -32.24 -12.06 10.56
CA ALA A 856 -31.50 -10.80 10.42
C ALA A 856 -31.49 -9.97 11.73
N LEU A 857 -32.63 -9.91 12.44
CA LEU A 857 -32.75 -9.22 13.72
C LEU A 857 -31.90 -9.88 14.82
N ALA A 858 -31.86 -11.22 14.85
CA ALA A 858 -31.01 -11.97 15.79
C ALA A 858 -29.52 -11.76 15.49
N ALA A 859 -29.13 -11.78 14.21
CA ALA A 859 -27.75 -11.48 13.79
C ALA A 859 -27.33 -10.06 14.18
N ALA A 860 -28.16 -9.05 13.88
CA ALA A 860 -27.89 -7.67 14.24
C ALA A 860 -27.78 -7.44 15.76
N SER A 861 -28.64 -8.12 16.53
CA SER A 861 -28.66 -8.03 17.99
C SER A 861 -27.46 -8.69 18.66
N PHE A 862 -26.94 -9.77 18.07
CA PHE A 862 -25.74 -10.46 18.55
C PHE A 862 -24.44 -9.73 18.19
N VAL A 863 -24.32 -9.23 16.96
CA VAL A 863 -23.10 -8.51 16.52
C VAL A 863 -22.98 -7.15 17.23
N GLY A 864 -24.10 -6.54 17.64
CA GLY A 864 -24.10 -5.22 18.28
C GLY A 864 -23.98 -4.08 17.30
N LEU A 865 -24.70 -4.17 16.18
CA LEU A 865 -24.70 -3.19 15.11
C LEU A 865 -25.41 -1.88 15.49
N SER A 866 -25.48 -0.94 14.55
CA SER A 866 -26.11 0.36 14.78
C SER A 866 -27.59 0.24 15.18
N GLU A 867 -28.00 1.12 16.10
CA GLU A 867 -29.40 1.27 16.52
C GLU A 867 -30.32 1.44 15.30
N ARG A 868 -29.86 2.18 14.28
CA ARG A 868 -30.60 2.43 13.04
C ARG A 868 -30.96 1.15 12.26
N ILE A 869 -30.05 0.18 12.13
CA ILE A 869 -30.36 -1.11 11.46
C ILE A 869 -31.44 -1.87 12.24
N VAL A 870 -31.33 -1.91 13.58
CA VAL A 870 -32.30 -2.59 14.42
C VAL A 870 -33.67 -1.87 14.38
N GLU A 871 -33.69 -0.54 14.37
CA GLU A 871 -34.92 0.26 14.19
C GLU A 871 -35.56 -0.04 12.84
N MET A 872 -34.77 -0.07 11.75
CA MET A 872 -35.23 -0.38 10.41
C MET A 872 -35.84 -1.78 10.32
N LEU A 873 -35.18 -2.80 10.88
CA LEU A 873 -35.70 -4.18 10.90
C LEU A 873 -37.02 -4.28 11.69
N LEU A 874 -37.08 -3.66 12.88
CA LEU A 874 -38.29 -3.67 13.73
C LEU A 874 -39.45 -2.88 13.08
N ALA A 875 -39.18 -1.73 12.47
CA ALA A 875 -40.17 -0.92 11.77
C ALA A 875 -40.77 -1.65 10.55
N ASN A 876 -40.01 -2.56 9.95
CA ASN A 876 -40.44 -3.41 8.84
C ASN A 876 -41.02 -4.77 9.28
N GLY A 877 -41.36 -4.92 10.58
CA GLY A 877 -42.12 -6.07 11.08
C GLY A 877 -41.28 -7.31 11.42
N ALA A 878 -39.97 -7.14 11.65
CA ALA A 878 -39.13 -8.21 12.18
C ALA A 878 -39.71 -8.70 13.52
N ASP A 879 -39.83 -10.02 13.66
CA ASP A 879 -40.38 -10.63 14.87
C ASP A 879 -39.36 -10.53 16.01
N VAL A 880 -39.73 -9.76 17.03
CA VAL A 880 -38.92 -9.47 18.22
C VAL A 880 -38.59 -10.73 19.02
N GLU A 881 -39.35 -11.82 18.82
CA GLU A 881 -39.15 -13.13 19.45
C GLU A 881 -38.48 -14.17 18.53
N ALA A 882 -38.10 -13.77 17.30
CA ALA A 882 -37.56 -14.70 16.32
C ALA A 882 -36.23 -15.32 16.78
N ARG A 883 -36.28 -16.61 17.09
CA ARG A 883 -35.12 -17.34 17.63
C ARG A 883 -34.04 -17.55 16.56
N GLY A 884 -32.83 -17.11 16.86
CA GLY A 884 -31.65 -17.23 16.01
C GLY A 884 -30.70 -18.36 16.44
N VAL A 885 -29.40 -18.08 16.41
CA VAL A 885 -28.32 -19.01 16.84
C VAL A 885 -28.63 -19.55 18.25
N GLY A 886 -28.50 -20.86 18.46
CA GLY A 886 -28.78 -21.51 19.76
C GLY A 886 -30.25 -21.48 20.20
N SER A 887 -31.19 -21.19 19.28
CA SER A 887 -32.60 -20.95 19.59
C SER A 887 -32.85 -19.75 20.54
N LEU A 888 -31.95 -18.76 20.53
CA LEU A 888 -32.02 -17.58 21.39
C LEU A 888 -32.79 -16.44 20.74
N THR A 889 -33.55 -15.68 21.52
CA THR A 889 -34.25 -14.47 21.07
C THR A 889 -33.26 -13.32 20.85
N PRO A 890 -33.60 -12.32 20.00
CA PRO A 890 -32.81 -11.11 19.83
C PRO A 890 -32.47 -10.42 21.16
N LEU A 891 -33.42 -10.42 22.12
CA LEU A 891 -33.22 -9.84 23.45
C LEU A 891 -32.18 -10.63 24.26
N GLN A 892 -32.22 -11.96 24.22
CA GLN A 892 -31.21 -12.81 24.87
C GLN A 892 -29.82 -12.57 24.27
N LEU A 893 -29.71 -12.45 22.94
CA LEU A 893 -28.44 -12.20 22.23
C LEU A 893 -27.88 -10.80 22.56
N ALA A 894 -28.71 -9.76 22.51
CA ALA A 894 -28.31 -8.39 22.89
C ALA A 894 -27.92 -8.30 24.38
N SER A 895 -28.61 -9.05 25.24
CA SER A 895 -28.34 -9.11 26.68
C SER A 895 -27.02 -9.81 26.99
N TYR A 896 -26.70 -10.90 26.29
CA TYR A 896 -25.42 -11.61 26.42
C TYR A 896 -24.23 -10.76 25.98
N ARG A 897 -24.39 -9.99 24.90
CA ARG A 897 -23.33 -9.17 24.29
C ARG A 897 -23.18 -7.78 24.90
N GLY A 898 -24.09 -7.37 25.79
CA GLY A 898 -23.99 -6.07 26.45
C GLY A 898 -24.49 -4.90 25.61
N ASN A 899 -25.30 -5.15 24.60
CA ASN A 899 -25.82 -4.13 23.70
C ASN A 899 -27.00 -3.38 24.35
N THR A 900 -26.71 -2.54 25.35
CA THR A 900 -27.71 -1.88 26.21
C THR A 900 -28.78 -1.14 25.40
N LYS A 901 -28.40 -0.42 24.34
CA LYS A 901 -29.32 0.35 23.49
C LYS A 901 -30.23 -0.54 22.65
N ILE A 902 -29.68 -1.58 22.00
CA ILE A 902 -30.47 -2.58 21.27
C ILE A 902 -31.44 -3.30 22.22
N ALA A 903 -30.99 -3.68 23.41
CA ALA A 903 -31.86 -4.29 24.42
C ALA A 903 -33.00 -3.35 24.84
N GLN A 904 -32.75 -2.04 25.01
CA GLN A 904 -33.81 -1.05 25.26
C GLN A 904 -34.83 -1.02 24.13
N MET A 905 -34.38 -1.01 22.88
CA MET A 905 -35.24 -0.95 21.71
C MET A 905 -36.10 -2.20 21.57
N LEU A 906 -35.52 -3.39 21.74
CA LEU A 906 -36.24 -4.66 21.72
C LEU A 906 -37.31 -4.70 22.82
N LEU A 907 -36.98 -4.27 24.04
CA LEU A 907 -37.94 -4.15 25.14
C LEU A 907 -39.03 -3.10 24.89
N ALA A 908 -38.71 -2.01 24.18
CA ALA A 908 -39.69 -1.00 23.78
C ALA A 908 -40.66 -1.54 22.72
N GLN A 909 -40.20 -2.45 21.86
CA GLN A 909 -41.02 -3.17 20.88
C GLN A 909 -41.71 -4.42 21.45
N GLY A 910 -41.70 -4.61 22.77
CA GLY A 910 -42.48 -5.65 23.44
C GLY A 910 -41.82 -7.02 23.54
N ALA A 911 -40.50 -7.10 23.42
CA ALA A 911 -39.76 -8.34 23.68
C ALA A 911 -40.11 -8.95 25.05
N ASP A 912 -40.38 -10.25 25.08
CA ASP A 912 -40.68 -10.98 26.32
C ASP A 912 -39.41 -11.13 27.15
N VAL A 913 -39.37 -10.34 28.23
CA VAL A 913 -38.29 -10.32 29.22
C VAL A 913 -38.09 -11.69 29.90
N ASN A 914 -39.12 -12.55 29.86
CA ASN A 914 -39.13 -13.89 30.44
C ASN A 914 -39.30 -14.98 29.37
N ALA A 915 -38.96 -14.71 28.11
CA ALA A 915 -38.99 -15.69 27.04
C ALA A 915 -38.30 -16.98 27.49
N GLN A 916 -38.92 -18.13 27.20
CA GLN A 916 -38.41 -19.43 27.65
C GLN A 916 -36.94 -19.61 27.21
N PRO A 917 -36.09 -20.16 28.09
CA PRO A 917 -34.69 -20.44 27.78
C PRO A 917 -34.54 -21.17 26.45
N GLY A 918 -33.69 -20.65 25.56
CA GLY A 918 -33.08 -21.44 24.50
C GLY A 918 -32.03 -22.39 25.09
N CYS A 919 -31.30 -23.12 24.26
CA CYS A 919 -30.17 -23.92 24.74
C CYS A 919 -29.10 -23.00 25.35
N TRP A 920 -28.40 -23.47 26.37
CA TRP A 920 -27.15 -22.92 26.94
C TRP A 920 -27.20 -21.63 27.79
N TYR A 921 -27.96 -20.57 27.45
CA TYR A 921 -27.84 -19.25 28.12
C TYR A 921 -29.04 -18.75 28.95
N GLY A 922 -30.12 -19.51 29.07
CA GLY A 922 -31.22 -19.16 29.98
C GLY A 922 -32.08 -17.97 29.52
N SER A 923 -32.76 -17.32 30.47
CA SER A 923 -33.53 -16.08 30.22
C SER A 923 -32.61 -14.90 29.84
N ALA A 924 -33.17 -13.81 29.29
CA ALA A 924 -32.39 -12.60 28.98
C ALA A 924 -31.63 -12.05 30.20
N MET A 925 -32.20 -12.22 31.41
CA MET A 925 -31.57 -11.84 32.67
C MET A 925 -30.37 -12.71 33.02
N MET A 926 -30.45 -14.01 32.72
CA MET A 926 -29.33 -14.93 32.88
C MET A 926 -28.21 -14.61 31.88
N ALA A 927 -28.55 -14.38 30.61
CA ALA A 927 -27.62 -13.94 29.57
C ALA A 927 -26.86 -12.66 29.95
N ALA A 928 -27.56 -11.62 30.43
CA ALA A 928 -26.93 -10.38 30.91
C ALA A 928 -26.06 -10.59 32.17
N SER A 929 -26.44 -11.54 33.04
CA SER A 929 -25.69 -11.86 34.26
C SER A 929 -24.38 -12.60 33.96
N ILE A 930 -24.42 -13.51 32.98
CA ILE A 930 -23.27 -14.23 32.44
C ILE A 930 -22.31 -13.25 31.76
N GLY A 931 -22.80 -12.37 30.88
CA GLY A 931 -21.99 -11.33 30.22
C GLY A 931 -21.54 -10.19 31.16
N GLY A 932 -22.05 -10.13 32.38
CA GLY A 932 -21.67 -9.11 33.37
C GLY A 932 -22.23 -7.71 33.12
N HIS A 933 -23.28 -7.59 32.30
CA HIS A 933 -23.82 -6.31 31.85
C HIS A 933 -24.84 -5.73 32.83
N GLN A 934 -24.34 -5.09 33.88
CA GLN A 934 -25.13 -4.63 35.02
C GLN A 934 -26.25 -3.63 34.66
N GLU A 935 -26.03 -2.78 33.65
CA GLU A 935 -27.06 -1.87 33.13
C GLU A 935 -28.26 -2.62 32.52
N ILE A 936 -28.00 -3.67 31.74
CA ILE A 936 -29.04 -4.51 31.14
C ILE A 936 -29.78 -5.29 32.24
N ILE A 937 -29.07 -5.81 33.24
CA ILE A 937 -29.69 -6.48 34.39
C ILE A 937 -30.69 -5.55 35.10
N GLN A 938 -30.28 -4.31 35.40
CA GLN A 938 -31.16 -3.33 36.04
C GLN A 938 -32.39 -3.01 35.18
N MET A 939 -32.19 -2.89 33.86
CA MET A 939 -33.26 -2.64 32.90
C MET A 939 -34.26 -3.80 32.81
N LEU A 940 -33.78 -5.04 32.74
CA LEU A 940 -34.62 -6.24 32.71
C LEU A 940 -35.38 -6.40 34.05
N GLN A 941 -34.74 -6.09 35.19
CA GLN A 941 -35.40 -6.07 36.51
C GLN A 941 -36.53 -5.03 36.58
N ALA A 942 -36.29 -3.82 36.05
CA ALA A 942 -37.29 -2.76 36.00
C ALA A 942 -38.50 -3.14 35.12
N LYS A 943 -38.30 -4.01 34.13
CA LYS A 943 -39.36 -4.58 33.28
C LYS A 943 -39.96 -5.89 33.83
N GLY A 944 -39.59 -6.29 35.05
CA GLY A 944 -40.24 -7.37 35.79
C GLY A 944 -39.63 -8.76 35.59
N ALA A 945 -38.47 -8.90 34.93
CA ALA A 945 -37.76 -10.17 34.91
C ALA A 945 -37.17 -10.50 36.29
N ARG A 946 -37.16 -11.78 36.63
CA ARG A 946 -36.65 -12.30 37.91
C ARG A 946 -35.84 -13.57 37.64
N LEU A 947 -34.62 -13.61 38.18
CA LEU A 947 -33.85 -14.84 38.27
C LEU A 947 -34.52 -15.79 39.27
N GLN A 948 -34.84 -17.01 38.83
CA GLN A 948 -35.36 -18.05 39.71
C GLN A 948 -34.23 -18.61 40.60
N LYS A 949 -34.60 -19.15 41.76
CA LYS A 949 -33.65 -19.56 42.81
C LYS A 949 -32.64 -20.64 42.36
N GLY A 950 -32.97 -21.44 41.35
CA GLY A 950 -32.06 -22.42 40.72
C GLY A 950 -31.18 -21.86 39.59
N GLU A 951 -31.57 -20.74 38.98
CA GLU A 951 -30.77 -20.08 37.92
C GLU A 951 -29.56 -19.35 38.52
N TRP A 952 -29.64 -18.87 39.76
CA TRP A 952 -28.53 -18.23 40.46
C TRP A 952 -27.35 -19.16 40.73
N GLU A 953 -27.62 -20.43 41.05
CA GLU A 953 -26.57 -21.45 41.26
C GLU A 953 -25.87 -21.77 39.94
N GLU A 954 -26.61 -21.85 38.82
CA GLU A 954 -26.03 -22.01 37.48
C GLU A 954 -25.24 -20.77 37.02
N VAL A 955 -25.71 -19.54 37.28
CA VAL A 955 -24.97 -18.30 36.96
C VAL A 955 -23.64 -18.25 37.71
N LEU A 956 -23.63 -18.64 38.99
CA LEU A 956 -22.42 -18.63 39.83
C LEU A 956 -21.44 -19.73 39.43
N GLN A 957 -21.93 -20.93 39.09
CA GLN A 957 -21.11 -22.03 38.57
C GLN A 957 -20.47 -21.62 37.24
N ARG A 958 -21.25 -21.08 36.30
CA ARG A 958 -20.77 -20.72 34.95
C ARG A 958 -19.91 -19.47 34.89
N ARG A 959 -20.08 -18.48 35.79
CA ARG A 959 -19.12 -17.36 35.93
C ARG A 959 -17.74 -17.84 36.35
N HIS A 960 -17.70 -18.83 37.24
CA HIS A 960 -16.45 -19.45 37.68
C HIS A 960 -15.76 -20.22 36.56
N ASP A 961 -16.53 -20.89 35.70
CA ASP A 961 -15.99 -21.58 34.52
C ASP A 961 -15.57 -20.58 33.42
N SER A 962 -16.33 -19.50 33.18
CA SER A 962 -16.00 -18.46 32.20
C SER A 962 -14.78 -17.60 32.57
N ASP A 963 -14.53 -17.36 33.86
CA ASP A 963 -13.31 -16.68 34.34
C ASP A 963 -12.04 -17.56 34.15
N SER A 964 -12.22 -18.86 33.90
CA SER A 964 -11.13 -19.83 33.69
C SER A 964 -10.91 -20.25 32.23
N LEU A 965 -11.80 -19.82 31.33
CA LEU A 965 -11.84 -20.20 29.92
C LEU A 965 -11.71 -18.93 29.07
N SER A 966 -10.73 -18.87 28.15
CA SER A 966 -10.64 -17.77 27.18
C SER A 966 -11.91 -17.68 26.32
N GLU A 967 -12.26 -16.51 25.78
CA GLU A 967 -13.50 -16.30 25.00
C GLU A 967 -13.74 -17.36 23.90
N THR A 968 -12.67 -17.93 23.35
CA THR A 968 -12.69 -19.04 22.38
C THR A 968 -13.27 -20.35 22.93
N SER A 969 -13.11 -20.62 24.22
CA SER A 969 -13.55 -21.87 24.85
C SER A 969 -15.00 -21.82 25.34
N ILE A 970 -15.55 -20.63 25.56
CA ILE A 970 -17.00 -20.44 25.79
C ILE A 970 -17.77 -20.66 24.47
N VAL A 971 -17.15 -20.34 23.33
CA VAL A 971 -17.70 -20.60 21.99
C VAL A 971 -17.53 -22.06 21.56
N ALA A 972 -16.46 -22.74 22.01
CA ALA A 972 -16.27 -24.18 21.80
C ALA A 972 -17.32 -25.05 22.51
N GLU A 973 -17.92 -24.52 23.58
CA GLU A 973 -19.02 -25.15 24.32
C GLU A 973 -20.42 -24.83 23.73
N LEU A 974 -20.49 -23.89 22.79
CA LEU A 974 -21.74 -23.46 22.12
C LEU A 974 -22.04 -24.17 20.80
N CYS A 975 -21.04 -24.84 20.21
CA CYS A 975 -21.18 -25.62 18.99
C CYS A 975 -21.41 -27.10 19.38
#